data_AF-A0AAW8T5A0-F1
#
_entry.id   AF-A0AAW8T5A0-F1
#
_cell.length_a   1.000
_cell.length_b   1.000
_cell.length_c   1.000
_cell.angle_alpha   90.00
_cell.angle_beta   90.00
_cell.angle_gamma   90.00
#
_symmetry.space_group_name_H-M   'P 1'
#
loop_
_entity.id
_entity.type
_entity.pdbx_description
1 polymer ?
#
loop_
_entity_poly.entity_id
_entity_poly.type
_entity_poly.pdbx_seq_one_letter_code
_entity_poly.pdbx_strand_id
1 'polypeptide(L)'
;MDDDNLLGVTKYHARTDYMKRELTWWTSINKNKIVMKDAVIEDRYSRVNGNNKSALRLNENTLHIYPLKKIPVNDNDIDESRELEKGKDFTLESKGENYKDGFVIKLIGDYASTDETLQIRYNTHFMMEDQSENSRGKSNYFVNSAIVTYQYEDEEGEGYDSDETEVWVDARMSQNGWKYGAFVAKGEEYKNQVSPFAGEKPSEDSVYWTVPINSWGVKLKAETIIWEDIHEGQSNPEVKIHKVTYDRPEYGVTGYGEQLKENTDYEIISNGTGSENFGIKLLKDITEPFALFIKVKADADTFKYKNKAKMDFEGEKLEVEAFVEKSYKGNWLTKNGGQEIDEEEAKLQANYELVINKESRTINEPIITDAVTINEQTFQQEDASVKVRAYKAINRNGKFEKTEEIDLNTEGRSVKLTSDIEMGTQILTISLGKSISEPYIIEYSTNINPAIKNGTQISNKASLFGKGHLITETEKLVEVKSTQGSGTSSGVDGALRIRKIDEKDELIDAIAEFALFRVDKDGYLQEFLPSIKVKKDRIVQIGEGESINLEKISNLRYGKYAIQEIKAPEGYELDDTLHKFTIDDNLPGHEYLYEHKNHQIKPFELSILKKSIMDERKLQGGEFSLNEVGDEQILATAVTEENGIGKFMDLKKNPYPLQLGKNYIVKETSAPDGFVKLKGEFLVAISKQGEVTVKYDGDELDKQDISVKKGEEGKNSQIQFTAKNNPRTPLPKTGGVGEALLITLGLVGLLVGLWYHFSLRNEEGLS
;
A
#
# COMPACT_ATOMS: atom_id res chain seq x y z
N MET A 1 14.25 -41.81 -47.97
CA MET A 1 13.17 -42.57 -48.62
C MET A 1 12.09 -41.56 -48.88
N ASP A 2 11.56 -41.51 -50.11
CA ASP A 2 10.33 -40.74 -50.36
C ASP A 2 9.22 -41.33 -49.46
N ASP A 3 8.43 -40.47 -48.81
CA ASP A 3 7.37 -40.87 -47.86
C ASP A 3 6.34 -41.84 -48.49
N ASP A 4 6.24 -41.86 -49.82
CA ASP A 4 5.33 -42.71 -50.59
C ASP A 4 5.69 -44.21 -50.53
N ASN A 5 6.89 -44.58 -50.06
CA ASN A 5 7.32 -45.99 -49.93
C ASN A 5 7.21 -46.55 -48.50
N LEU A 6 6.74 -45.76 -47.53
CA LEU A 6 6.50 -46.25 -46.16
C LEU A 6 5.11 -46.89 -46.04
N LEU A 7 4.90 -47.71 -45.01
CA LEU A 7 3.64 -48.41 -44.80
C LEU A 7 2.48 -47.43 -44.51
N GLY A 8 2.80 -46.27 -43.92
CA GLY A 8 1.83 -45.28 -43.48
C GLY A 8 1.24 -45.67 -42.12
N VAL A 9 2.08 -45.93 -41.13
CA VAL A 9 1.66 -46.17 -39.75
C VAL A 9 1.23 -44.84 -39.11
N THR A 10 0.08 -44.85 -38.45
CA THR A 10 -0.38 -43.71 -37.65
C THR A 10 -0.95 -44.18 -36.33
N LYS A 11 -0.64 -43.47 -35.25
CA LYS A 11 -1.07 -43.82 -33.91
C LYS A 11 -1.61 -42.59 -33.20
N TYR A 12 -2.72 -42.74 -32.48
CA TYR A 12 -3.25 -41.64 -31.71
C TYR A 12 -4.00 -42.08 -30.45
N HIS A 13 -3.99 -41.18 -29.48
CA HIS A 13 -4.82 -41.25 -28.28
C HIS A 13 -6.24 -40.76 -28.57
N ALA A 14 -7.24 -41.63 -28.41
CA ALA A 14 -8.63 -41.32 -28.71
C ALA A 14 -9.40 -40.75 -27.50
N ARG A 15 -9.17 -41.31 -26.30
CA ARG A 15 -9.92 -40.95 -25.08
C ARG A 15 -9.20 -41.37 -23.81
N THR A 16 -9.37 -40.59 -22.75
CA THR A 16 -9.02 -40.95 -21.37
C THR A 16 -10.29 -41.20 -20.55
N ASP A 17 -10.34 -42.28 -19.78
CA ASP A 17 -11.34 -42.56 -18.74
C ASP A 17 -10.63 -42.60 -17.38
N TYR A 18 -10.79 -41.55 -16.57
CA TYR A 18 -10.05 -41.42 -15.32
C TYR A 18 -10.54 -42.38 -14.23
N MET A 19 -11.85 -42.69 -14.18
CA MET A 19 -12.41 -43.59 -13.18
C MET A 19 -11.96 -45.03 -13.39
N LYS A 20 -11.92 -45.47 -14.66
CA LYS A 20 -11.37 -46.78 -15.02
C LYS A 20 -9.85 -46.80 -15.09
N ARG A 21 -9.24 -45.61 -15.07
CA ARG A 21 -7.82 -45.37 -15.37
C ARG A 21 -7.42 -46.01 -16.70
N GLU A 22 -8.20 -45.77 -17.75
CA GLU A 22 -7.95 -46.31 -19.08
C GLU A 22 -7.61 -45.21 -20.10
N LEU A 23 -6.66 -45.50 -20.98
CA LEU A 23 -6.34 -44.72 -22.18
C LEU A 23 -6.71 -45.55 -23.40
N THR A 24 -7.53 -44.99 -24.28
CA THR A 24 -7.93 -45.60 -25.55
C THR A 24 -6.96 -45.19 -26.66
N TRP A 25 -6.43 -46.18 -27.37
CA TRP A 25 -5.46 -46.01 -28.46
C TRP A 25 -5.99 -46.62 -29.75
N TRP A 26 -5.88 -45.89 -30.84
CA TRP A 26 -6.13 -46.41 -32.18
C TRP A 26 -4.82 -46.32 -32.98
N THR A 27 -4.43 -47.43 -33.62
CA THR A 27 -3.27 -47.51 -34.50
C THR A 27 -3.77 -47.95 -35.87
N SER A 28 -3.53 -47.16 -36.91
CA SER A 28 -3.79 -47.56 -38.30
C SER A 28 -2.46 -47.94 -38.95
N ILE A 29 -2.42 -49.10 -39.59
CA ILE A 29 -1.25 -49.59 -40.33
C ILE A 29 -1.62 -49.77 -41.80
N ASN A 30 -0.63 -49.64 -42.68
CA ASN A 30 -0.78 -49.84 -44.12
C ASN A 30 -1.74 -48.85 -44.82
N LYS A 31 -1.64 -47.56 -44.51
CA LYS A 31 -2.44 -46.50 -45.16
C LYS A 31 -2.08 -46.32 -46.63
N ASN A 32 -0.85 -46.64 -47.00
CA ASN A 32 -0.37 -46.55 -48.39
C ASN A 32 -0.72 -47.80 -49.21
N LYS A 33 -1.37 -48.81 -48.60
CA LYS A 33 -1.85 -50.04 -49.25
C LYS A 33 -0.75 -50.81 -49.98
N ILE A 34 0.40 -50.93 -49.34
CA ILE A 34 1.51 -51.74 -49.81
C ILE A 34 1.22 -53.19 -49.42
N VAL A 35 1.49 -54.16 -50.30
CA VAL A 35 1.39 -55.58 -49.95
C VAL A 35 2.47 -55.90 -48.91
N MET A 36 2.05 -56.14 -47.67
CA MET A 36 2.90 -56.51 -46.55
C MET A 36 2.80 -58.01 -46.28
N LYS A 37 3.95 -58.70 -46.23
CA LYS A 37 4.07 -60.11 -45.84
C LYS A 37 4.65 -60.25 -44.44
N ASP A 38 4.13 -61.21 -43.68
CA ASP A 38 4.58 -61.58 -42.33
C ASP A 38 4.71 -60.36 -41.39
N ALA A 39 3.75 -59.44 -41.45
CA ALA A 39 3.80 -58.19 -40.70
C ALA A 39 3.74 -58.45 -39.18
N VAL A 40 4.69 -57.84 -38.46
CA VAL A 40 4.81 -57.85 -37.01
C VAL A 40 4.65 -56.43 -36.49
N ILE A 41 3.68 -56.22 -35.61
CA ILE A 41 3.38 -54.95 -34.97
C ILE A 41 3.76 -55.04 -33.50
N GLU A 42 4.82 -54.35 -33.11
CA GLU A 42 5.19 -54.16 -31.71
C GLU A 42 4.58 -52.86 -31.19
N ASP A 43 3.65 -52.98 -30.24
CA ASP A 43 3.16 -51.85 -29.46
C ASP A 43 4.01 -51.75 -28.19
N ARG A 44 4.68 -50.62 -27.99
CA ARG A 44 5.67 -50.41 -26.94
C ARG A 44 5.32 -49.20 -26.10
N TYR A 45 5.30 -49.36 -24.78
CA TYR A 45 4.97 -48.28 -23.83
C TYR A 45 6.19 -47.42 -23.50
N SER A 46 6.93 -47.02 -24.52
CA SER A 46 8.02 -46.05 -24.49
C SER A 46 8.13 -45.43 -25.88
N ARG A 47 8.94 -44.37 -26.03
CA ARG A 47 9.27 -43.84 -27.36
C ARG A 47 9.93 -44.92 -28.22
N VAL A 48 9.89 -44.75 -29.55
CA VAL A 48 10.53 -45.67 -30.52
C VAL A 48 12.02 -45.86 -30.20
N ASN A 49 12.70 -44.79 -29.75
CA ASN A 49 14.11 -44.82 -29.33
C ASN A 49 14.35 -45.48 -27.95
N GLY A 50 13.30 -45.93 -27.25
CA GLY A 50 13.36 -46.59 -25.96
C GLY A 50 13.22 -45.67 -24.74
N ASN A 51 13.26 -44.35 -24.91
CA ASN A 51 13.15 -43.39 -23.80
C ASN A 51 11.70 -43.20 -23.32
N ASN A 52 11.51 -42.59 -22.15
CA ASN A 52 10.20 -42.27 -21.56
C ASN A 52 9.28 -43.49 -21.40
N LYS A 53 9.76 -44.49 -20.64
CA LYS A 53 8.94 -45.66 -20.30
C LYS A 53 7.69 -45.25 -19.52
N SER A 54 6.56 -45.79 -19.92
CA SER A 54 5.23 -45.49 -19.40
C SER A 54 4.67 -46.70 -18.65
N ALA A 55 4.09 -46.45 -17.49
CA ALA A 55 3.43 -47.47 -16.68
C ALA A 55 2.03 -47.78 -17.23
N LEU A 56 1.99 -48.51 -18.34
CA LEU A 56 0.75 -48.92 -19.02
C LEU A 56 0.63 -50.45 -19.01
N ARG A 57 -0.61 -50.94 -19.12
CA ARG A 57 -0.91 -52.37 -19.27
C ARG A 57 -2.06 -52.56 -20.25
N LEU A 58 -1.93 -53.49 -21.20
CA LEU A 58 -3.01 -53.79 -22.14
C LEU A 58 -4.23 -54.34 -21.39
N ASN A 59 -5.42 -53.79 -21.65
CA ASN A 59 -6.68 -54.46 -21.37
C ASN A 59 -7.03 -55.35 -22.56
N GLU A 60 -6.60 -56.62 -22.51
CA GLU A 60 -6.69 -57.55 -23.65
C GLU A 60 -8.11 -57.69 -24.21
N ASN A 61 -9.13 -57.62 -23.36
CA ASN A 61 -10.54 -57.74 -23.77
C ASN A 61 -11.04 -56.58 -24.63
N THR A 62 -10.25 -55.52 -24.76
CA THR A 62 -10.58 -54.34 -25.58
C THR A 62 -9.80 -54.31 -26.89
N LEU A 63 -8.89 -55.26 -27.12
CA LEU A 63 -8.09 -55.32 -28.34
C LEU A 63 -8.91 -55.91 -29.48
N HIS A 64 -9.21 -55.07 -30.46
CA HIS A 64 -9.90 -55.45 -31.68
C HIS A 64 -9.15 -54.90 -32.89
N ILE A 65 -9.10 -55.67 -33.98
CA ILE A 65 -8.42 -55.30 -35.22
C ILE A 65 -9.43 -55.42 -36.37
N TYR A 66 -9.55 -54.36 -37.16
CA TYR A 66 -10.50 -54.29 -38.27
C TYR A 66 -9.81 -53.79 -39.54
N PRO A 67 -10.17 -54.31 -40.72
CA PRO A 67 -9.87 -53.61 -41.95
C PRO A 67 -10.76 -52.37 -42.11
N LEU A 68 -10.30 -51.39 -42.88
CA LEU A 68 -11.18 -50.29 -43.31
C LEU A 68 -12.23 -50.76 -44.30
N LYS A 69 -13.37 -50.05 -44.36
CA LYS A 69 -14.37 -50.26 -45.42
C LYS A 69 -13.74 -50.02 -46.79
N LYS A 70 -14.24 -50.73 -47.81
CA LYS A 70 -13.74 -50.60 -49.20
C LYS A 70 -13.77 -49.17 -49.74
N ILE A 71 -14.73 -48.36 -49.29
CA ILE A 71 -14.84 -46.93 -49.60
C ILE A 71 -14.98 -46.20 -48.26
N PRO A 72 -13.86 -45.92 -47.57
CA PRO A 72 -13.91 -45.31 -46.25
C PRO A 72 -14.23 -43.82 -46.39
N VAL A 73 -15.11 -43.30 -45.53
CA VAL A 73 -15.40 -41.85 -45.47
C VAL A 73 -14.22 -41.07 -44.83
N ASN A 74 -13.45 -41.74 -43.96
CA ASN A 74 -12.23 -41.25 -43.34
C ASN A 74 -11.39 -42.44 -42.81
N ASP A 75 -10.20 -42.16 -42.28
CA ASP A 75 -9.25 -43.16 -41.77
C ASP A 75 -9.72 -43.98 -40.55
N ASN A 76 -10.92 -43.71 -40.02
CA ASN A 76 -11.53 -44.45 -38.90
C ASN A 76 -12.77 -45.25 -39.30
N ASP A 77 -13.13 -45.27 -40.59
CA ASP A 77 -14.32 -45.96 -41.09
C ASP A 77 -14.06 -47.46 -41.27
N ILE A 78 -14.02 -48.18 -40.14
CA ILE A 78 -13.76 -49.62 -40.04
C ILE A 78 -14.93 -50.48 -40.55
N ASP A 79 -14.62 -51.67 -41.05
CA ASP A 79 -15.60 -52.71 -41.36
C ASP A 79 -15.72 -53.69 -40.18
N GLU A 80 -16.64 -53.38 -39.26
CA GLU A 80 -16.90 -54.22 -38.06
C GLU A 80 -17.33 -55.65 -38.41
N SER A 81 -17.85 -55.91 -39.62
CA SER A 81 -18.24 -57.26 -40.04
C SER A 81 -17.05 -58.17 -40.37
N ARG A 82 -15.86 -57.58 -40.47
CA ARG A 82 -14.60 -58.23 -40.83
C ARG A 82 -13.55 -58.13 -39.71
N GLU A 83 -13.99 -58.11 -38.45
CA GLU A 83 -13.06 -58.19 -37.32
C GLU A 83 -12.12 -59.40 -37.46
N LEU A 84 -10.82 -59.17 -37.26
CA LEU A 84 -9.82 -60.24 -37.31
C LEU A 84 -9.94 -61.13 -36.06
N GLU A 85 -9.80 -62.44 -36.25
CA GLU A 85 -9.90 -63.44 -35.19
C GLU A 85 -8.52 -63.84 -34.64
N LYS A 86 -8.31 -63.68 -33.33
CA LYS A 86 -7.08 -64.11 -32.64
C LYS A 86 -6.89 -65.63 -32.77
N GLY A 87 -5.70 -66.05 -33.18
CA GLY A 87 -5.32 -67.44 -33.43
C GLY A 87 -5.58 -67.94 -34.85
N LYS A 88 -6.33 -67.17 -35.66
CA LYS A 88 -6.60 -67.46 -37.07
C LYS A 88 -5.97 -66.40 -37.99
N ASP A 89 -6.26 -65.14 -37.73
CA ASP A 89 -5.83 -63.99 -38.55
C ASP A 89 -4.64 -63.25 -37.95
N PHE A 90 -4.45 -63.36 -36.62
CA PHE A 90 -3.27 -62.82 -35.94
C PHE A 90 -2.94 -63.60 -34.65
N THR A 91 -1.69 -63.52 -34.19
CA THR A 91 -1.29 -63.93 -32.82
C THR A 91 -1.00 -62.70 -31.95
N LEU A 92 -1.21 -62.81 -30.64
CA LEU A 92 -0.88 -61.77 -29.66
C LEU A 92 0.10 -62.32 -28.62
N GLU A 93 1.24 -61.66 -28.46
CA GLU A 93 2.28 -62.00 -27.50
C GLU A 93 2.50 -60.84 -26.52
N SER A 94 2.66 -61.14 -25.22
CA SER A 94 2.95 -60.13 -24.20
C SER A 94 4.41 -59.69 -24.22
N LYS A 95 4.67 -58.39 -24.08
CA LYS A 95 5.99 -57.86 -23.71
C LYS A 95 5.98 -57.51 -22.23
N GLY A 96 6.95 -58.08 -21.50
CA GLY A 96 6.96 -58.02 -20.05
C GLY A 96 5.87 -58.88 -19.41
N GLU A 97 5.82 -58.89 -18.09
CA GLU A 97 4.80 -59.63 -17.35
C GLU A 97 3.42 -59.00 -17.60
N ASN A 98 2.47 -59.79 -18.09
CA ASN A 98 1.07 -59.36 -18.26
C ASN A 98 0.96 -58.01 -19.00
N TYR A 99 1.66 -57.89 -20.14
CA TYR A 99 1.66 -56.73 -21.03
C TYR A 99 2.24 -55.43 -20.45
N LYS A 100 3.02 -55.46 -19.35
CA LYS A 100 3.56 -54.23 -18.73
C LYS A 100 4.54 -53.44 -19.59
N ASP A 101 5.17 -54.05 -20.59
CA ASP A 101 6.11 -53.38 -21.49
C ASP A 101 5.54 -53.19 -22.91
N GLY A 102 4.29 -53.61 -23.14
CA GLY A 102 3.65 -53.61 -24.45
C GLY A 102 3.20 -54.99 -24.91
N PHE A 103 3.01 -55.15 -26.21
CA PHE A 103 2.60 -56.41 -26.84
C PHE A 103 3.04 -56.49 -28.29
N VAL A 104 3.02 -57.70 -28.85
CA VAL A 104 3.33 -57.95 -30.25
C VAL A 104 2.15 -58.64 -30.92
N ILE A 105 1.70 -58.08 -32.03
CA ILE A 105 0.76 -58.71 -32.95
C ILE A 105 1.56 -59.24 -34.15
N LYS A 106 1.31 -60.49 -34.55
CA LYS A 106 1.82 -61.03 -35.82
C LYS A 106 0.64 -61.40 -36.68
N LEU A 107 0.56 -60.86 -37.90
CA LEU A 107 -0.50 -61.24 -38.84
C LEU A 107 -0.20 -62.63 -39.39
N ILE A 108 -1.23 -63.47 -39.45
CA ILE A 108 -1.16 -64.86 -39.91
C ILE A 108 -2.38 -65.20 -40.77
N GLY A 109 -2.45 -66.42 -41.29
CA GLY A 109 -3.60 -66.90 -42.05
C GLY A 109 -3.87 -66.03 -43.29
N ASP A 110 -5.13 -65.62 -43.47
CA ASP A 110 -5.57 -64.81 -44.62
C ASP A 110 -4.94 -63.40 -44.64
N TYR A 111 -4.40 -62.94 -43.50
CA TYR A 111 -3.72 -61.64 -43.37
C TYR A 111 -2.20 -61.75 -43.28
N ALA A 112 -1.62 -62.96 -43.40
CA ALA A 112 -0.16 -63.14 -43.47
C ALA A 112 0.46 -62.40 -44.66
N SER A 113 -0.32 -62.17 -45.72
CA SER A 113 0.03 -61.32 -46.86
C SER A 113 -1.19 -60.47 -47.20
N THR A 114 -1.12 -59.15 -47.03
CA THR A 114 -2.26 -58.26 -47.25
C THR A 114 -1.83 -56.85 -47.67
N ASP A 115 -2.66 -56.17 -48.46
CA ASP A 115 -2.53 -54.74 -48.79
C ASP A 115 -3.58 -53.88 -48.06
N GLU A 116 -4.37 -54.50 -47.17
CA GLU A 116 -5.44 -53.78 -46.49
C GLU A 116 -4.88 -52.85 -45.41
N THR A 117 -5.50 -51.68 -45.29
CA THR A 117 -5.31 -50.80 -44.14
C THR A 117 -6.06 -51.40 -42.94
N LEU A 118 -5.33 -51.72 -41.89
CA LEU A 118 -5.89 -52.27 -40.66
C LEU A 118 -5.87 -51.23 -39.55
N GLN A 119 -6.94 -51.19 -38.76
CA GLN A 119 -7.05 -50.36 -37.57
C GLN A 119 -7.15 -51.24 -36.32
N ILE A 120 -6.18 -51.07 -35.44
CA ILE A 120 -6.04 -51.73 -34.15
C ILE A 120 -6.59 -50.78 -33.09
N ARG A 121 -7.64 -51.18 -32.35
CA ARG A 121 -8.26 -50.40 -31.28
C ARG A 121 -8.14 -51.15 -29.97
N TYR A 122 -7.70 -50.48 -28.91
CA TYR A 122 -7.58 -51.07 -27.57
C TYR A 122 -7.47 -50.01 -26.47
N ASN A 123 -7.69 -50.43 -25.24
CA ASN A 123 -7.43 -49.65 -24.05
C ASN A 123 -6.20 -50.18 -23.32
N THR A 124 -5.42 -49.27 -22.74
CA THR A 124 -4.45 -49.61 -21.70
C THR A 124 -4.89 -49.05 -20.37
N HIS A 125 -4.71 -49.80 -19.29
CA HIS A 125 -4.79 -49.27 -17.95
C HIS A 125 -3.52 -48.48 -17.62
N PHE A 126 -3.64 -47.26 -17.08
CA PHE A 126 -2.50 -46.44 -16.66
C PHE A 126 -2.31 -46.51 -15.15
N MET A 127 -1.11 -46.89 -14.73
CA MET A 127 -0.76 -47.18 -13.34
C MET A 127 0.11 -46.05 -12.80
N MET A 128 -0.49 -45.10 -12.09
CA MET A 128 0.23 -43.94 -11.54
C MET A 128 1.25 -44.35 -10.47
N GLU A 129 0.94 -45.41 -9.72
CA GLU A 129 1.78 -46.00 -8.68
C GLU A 129 3.10 -46.57 -9.23
N ASP A 130 3.08 -47.12 -10.45
CA ASP A 130 4.25 -47.70 -11.14
C ASP A 130 4.99 -46.68 -12.02
N GLN A 131 4.48 -45.44 -12.11
CA GLN A 131 4.99 -44.42 -13.02
C GLN A 131 6.24 -43.72 -12.49
N SER A 132 7.12 -43.29 -13.41
CA SER A 132 8.35 -42.59 -13.06
C SER A 132 8.11 -41.28 -12.31
N GLU A 133 9.02 -40.91 -11.40
CA GLU A 133 8.94 -39.67 -10.62
C GLU A 133 9.67 -38.50 -11.29
N ASN A 134 9.18 -37.30 -11.01
CA ASN A 134 9.85 -36.04 -11.31
C ASN A 134 9.78 -35.09 -10.10
N SER A 135 10.29 -33.86 -10.23
CA SER A 135 10.31 -32.85 -9.16
C SER A 135 8.95 -32.50 -8.53
N ARG A 136 7.82 -32.90 -9.14
CA ARG A 136 6.44 -32.60 -8.73
C ARG A 136 5.66 -33.85 -8.30
N GLY A 137 6.30 -35.01 -8.19
CA GLY A 137 5.67 -36.30 -7.88
C GLY A 137 5.69 -37.26 -9.07
N LYS A 138 4.73 -38.19 -9.13
CA LYS A 138 4.60 -39.13 -10.26
C LYS A 138 4.35 -38.38 -11.57
N SER A 139 5.04 -38.76 -12.63
CA SER A 139 4.86 -38.19 -13.97
C SER A 139 3.46 -38.49 -14.48
N ASN A 140 2.73 -37.47 -14.95
CA ASN A 140 1.42 -37.63 -15.59
C ASN A 140 1.53 -37.80 -17.12
N TYR A 141 2.74 -38.07 -17.62
CA TYR A 141 3.04 -38.20 -19.04
C TYR A 141 3.17 -39.67 -19.43
N PHE A 142 2.46 -40.05 -20.49
CA PHE A 142 2.44 -41.41 -21.04
C PHE A 142 2.73 -41.37 -22.53
N VAL A 143 3.52 -42.33 -22.99
CA VAL A 143 3.92 -42.55 -24.37
C VAL A 143 3.55 -43.96 -24.77
N ASN A 144 3.05 -44.09 -25.98
CA ASN A 144 2.84 -45.37 -26.61
C ASN A 144 3.27 -45.30 -28.09
N SER A 145 4.07 -46.27 -28.52
CA SER A 145 4.61 -46.38 -29.88
C SER A 145 4.13 -47.65 -30.56
N ALA A 146 3.85 -47.57 -31.86
CA ALA A 146 3.62 -48.73 -32.71
C ALA A 146 4.75 -48.83 -33.72
N ILE A 147 5.40 -49.98 -33.76
CA ILE A 147 6.52 -50.27 -34.66
C ILE A 147 6.11 -51.45 -35.52
N VAL A 148 6.14 -51.30 -36.84
CA VAL A 148 5.75 -52.34 -37.80
C VAL A 148 6.95 -52.75 -38.63
N THR A 149 7.22 -54.06 -38.62
CA THR A 149 8.20 -54.70 -39.51
C THR A 149 7.49 -55.68 -40.41
N TYR A 150 7.84 -55.71 -41.69
CA TYR A 150 7.17 -56.55 -42.70
C TYR A 150 8.14 -56.90 -43.83
N GLN A 151 7.77 -57.86 -44.68
CA GLN A 151 8.49 -58.18 -45.90
C GLN A 151 7.75 -57.62 -47.13
N TYR A 152 8.49 -57.08 -48.09
CA TYR A 152 7.92 -56.64 -49.36
C TYR A 152 7.51 -57.83 -50.25
N GLU A 153 6.57 -57.62 -51.17
CA GLU A 153 6.07 -58.70 -52.02
C GLU A 153 7.14 -59.26 -52.99
N ASP A 154 7.97 -58.37 -53.55
CA ASP A 154 8.85 -58.62 -54.70
C ASP A 154 10.36 -58.38 -54.43
N GLU A 155 10.78 -58.09 -53.18
CA GLU A 155 12.18 -57.82 -52.82
C GLU A 155 12.63 -58.63 -51.59
N GLU A 156 13.90 -59.03 -51.50
CA GLU A 156 14.51 -59.66 -50.30
C GLU A 156 14.71 -58.66 -49.13
N GLY A 157 13.98 -57.55 -49.12
CA GLY A 157 14.09 -56.47 -48.14
C GLY A 157 13.06 -56.55 -47.01
N GLU A 158 13.46 -56.17 -45.81
CA GLU A 158 12.55 -55.92 -44.69
C GLU A 158 12.12 -54.44 -44.69
N GLY A 159 10.81 -54.21 -44.66
CA GLY A 159 10.19 -52.91 -44.45
C GLY A 159 10.09 -52.57 -42.97
N TYR A 160 10.19 -51.27 -42.66
CA TYR A 160 10.08 -50.73 -41.32
C TYR A 160 9.29 -49.42 -41.37
N ASP A 161 8.30 -49.28 -40.49
CA ASP A 161 7.59 -48.03 -40.27
C ASP A 161 7.13 -47.94 -38.81
N SER A 162 6.98 -46.73 -38.27
CA SER A 162 6.60 -46.54 -36.89
C SER A 162 5.88 -45.23 -36.67
N ASP A 163 4.98 -45.19 -35.70
CA ASP A 163 4.44 -43.93 -35.18
C ASP A 163 4.31 -44.01 -33.67
N GLU A 164 4.43 -42.85 -33.01
CA GLU A 164 4.30 -42.73 -31.57
C GLU A 164 3.37 -41.57 -31.20
N THR A 165 2.61 -41.78 -30.13
CA THR A 165 1.74 -40.74 -29.57
C THR A 165 2.00 -40.62 -28.09
N GLU A 166 1.73 -39.42 -27.58
CA GLU A 166 1.86 -39.10 -26.18
C GLU A 166 0.57 -38.50 -25.63
N VAL A 167 0.36 -38.66 -24.33
CA VAL A 167 -0.78 -38.10 -23.62
C VAL A 167 -0.35 -37.65 -22.24
N TRP A 168 -0.83 -36.47 -21.85
CA TRP A 168 -0.74 -35.96 -20.50
C TRP A 168 -2.09 -36.17 -19.83
N VAL A 169 -2.14 -37.04 -18.82
CA VAL A 169 -3.34 -37.11 -17.96
C VAL A 169 -3.36 -35.92 -17.01
N ASP A 170 -4.50 -35.60 -16.40
CA ASP A 170 -4.62 -34.48 -15.46
C ASP A 170 -3.52 -34.53 -14.39
N ALA A 171 -2.83 -33.40 -14.20
CA ALA A 171 -1.68 -33.31 -13.30
C ALA A 171 -2.01 -33.67 -11.85
N ARG A 172 -3.27 -33.56 -11.39
CA ARG A 172 -3.68 -34.01 -10.05
C ARG A 172 -3.59 -35.51 -9.85
N MET A 173 -3.52 -36.27 -10.93
CA MET A 173 -3.24 -37.70 -10.82
C MET A 173 -1.83 -37.94 -10.29
N SER A 174 -0.93 -36.97 -10.16
CA SER A 174 0.43 -37.21 -9.63
C SER A 174 0.50 -37.47 -8.11
N GLN A 175 -0.58 -37.23 -7.35
CA GLN A 175 -0.56 -37.26 -5.87
C GLN A 175 -1.64 -38.16 -5.23
N ASN A 176 -2.27 -39.05 -6.00
CA ASN A 176 -3.35 -39.94 -5.55
C ASN A 176 -4.59 -39.23 -4.95
N GLY A 177 -4.76 -37.95 -5.24
CA GLY A 177 -5.85 -37.14 -4.72
C GLY A 177 -5.63 -35.66 -5.01
N TRP A 178 -6.60 -34.84 -4.61
CA TRP A 178 -6.52 -33.38 -4.72
C TRP A 178 -7.39 -32.73 -3.65
N LYS A 179 -7.37 -31.40 -3.58
CA LYS A 179 -8.10 -30.64 -2.57
C LYS A 179 -8.61 -29.33 -3.16
N TYR A 180 -9.81 -28.94 -2.74
CA TYR A 180 -10.43 -27.66 -3.11
C TYR A 180 -11.50 -27.30 -2.08
N GLY A 181 -12.03 -26.09 -2.14
CA GLY A 181 -13.05 -25.65 -1.21
C GLY A 181 -13.79 -24.40 -1.66
N ALA A 182 -14.69 -23.92 -0.80
CA ALA A 182 -15.43 -22.68 -0.98
C ALA A 182 -15.73 -22.02 0.37
N PHE A 183 -15.71 -20.70 0.38
CA PHE A 183 -16.21 -19.91 1.50
C PHE A 183 -17.71 -19.65 1.30
N VAL A 184 -18.48 -19.71 2.39
CA VAL A 184 -19.91 -19.40 2.39
C VAL A 184 -20.18 -18.49 3.59
N ALA A 185 -20.74 -17.31 3.33
CA ALA A 185 -21.06 -16.38 4.40
C ALA A 185 -22.25 -16.88 5.22
N LYS A 186 -22.37 -16.40 6.45
CA LYS A 186 -23.55 -16.61 7.28
C LYS A 186 -24.85 -16.34 6.51
N GLY A 187 -25.72 -17.34 6.43
CA GLY A 187 -27.04 -17.25 5.80
C GLY A 187 -27.06 -17.38 4.27
N GLU A 188 -25.91 -17.42 3.60
CA GLU A 188 -25.80 -17.74 2.18
C GLU A 188 -25.94 -19.24 1.93
N GLU A 189 -26.37 -19.63 0.73
CA GLU A 189 -26.56 -21.04 0.37
C GLU A 189 -25.31 -21.62 -0.30
N TYR A 190 -24.88 -22.80 0.14
CA TYR A 190 -23.81 -23.56 -0.52
C TYR A 190 -24.33 -24.30 -1.76
N LYS A 191 -24.12 -23.75 -2.96
CA LYS A 191 -24.84 -24.18 -4.19
C LYS A 191 -24.00 -24.52 -5.42
N ASN A 192 -22.66 -24.55 -5.33
CA ASN A 192 -21.78 -24.62 -6.50
C ASN A 192 -20.82 -25.82 -6.54
N GLN A 193 -20.93 -26.76 -5.59
CA GLN A 193 -20.08 -27.94 -5.56
C GLN A 193 -20.93 -29.18 -5.23
N VAL A 194 -20.56 -30.30 -5.84
CA VAL A 194 -21.14 -31.60 -5.53
C VAL A 194 -20.67 -32.01 -4.13
N SER A 195 -21.58 -32.00 -3.17
CA SER A 195 -21.25 -32.21 -1.76
C SER A 195 -22.48 -32.62 -0.95
N PRO A 196 -22.32 -33.43 0.12
CA PRO A 196 -23.39 -33.73 1.07
C PRO A 196 -23.85 -32.52 1.91
N PHE A 197 -23.17 -31.38 1.80
CA PHE A 197 -23.58 -30.12 2.41
C PHE A 197 -24.36 -29.21 1.45
N ALA A 198 -24.56 -29.62 0.18
CA ALA A 198 -25.22 -28.77 -0.81
C ALA A 198 -26.63 -28.33 -0.35
N GLY A 199 -26.93 -27.05 -0.55
CA GLY A 199 -28.18 -26.40 -0.11
C GLY A 199 -28.17 -25.92 1.35
N GLU A 200 -27.12 -26.23 2.13
CA GLU A 200 -26.99 -25.73 3.50
C GLU A 200 -26.81 -24.20 3.52
N LYS A 201 -27.38 -23.57 4.56
CA LYS A 201 -27.13 -22.17 4.93
C LYS A 201 -26.49 -22.12 6.32
N PRO A 202 -25.18 -21.90 6.43
CA PRO A 202 -24.51 -21.97 7.72
C PRO A 202 -24.94 -20.80 8.63
N SER A 203 -25.01 -21.07 9.94
CA SER A 203 -25.37 -20.07 10.96
C SER A 203 -24.27 -19.04 11.24
N GLU A 204 -23.08 -19.28 10.72
CA GLU A 204 -21.88 -18.46 10.82
C GLU A 204 -21.04 -18.60 9.54
N ASP A 205 -20.10 -17.68 9.32
CA ASP A 205 -19.16 -17.79 8.20
C ASP A 205 -18.44 -19.14 8.26
N SER A 206 -18.41 -19.84 7.13
CA SER A 206 -17.91 -21.22 7.07
C SER A 206 -17.08 -21.46 5.81
N VAL A 207 -16.08 -22.34 5.92
CA VAL A 207 -15.34 -22.88 4.78
C VAL A 207 -15.68 -24.34 4.60
N TYR A 208 -15.95 -24.72 3.37
CA TYR A 208 -16.23 -26.09 2.96
C TYR A 208 -15.04 -26.60 2.15
N TRP A 209 -14.49 -27.74 2.52
CA TRP A 209 -13.41 -28.43 1.83
C TRP A 209 -13.90 -29.74 1.26
N THR A 210 -13.42 -30.08 0.06
CA THR A 210 -13.58 -31.40 -0.55
C THR A 210 -12.20 -31.97 -0.86
N VAL A 211 -11.95 -33.19 -0.40
CA VAL A 211 -10.65 -33.86 -0.50
C VAL A 211 -10.84 -35.24 -1.14
N PRO A 212 -10.82 -35.36 -2.48
CA PRO A 212 -10.84 -36.66 -3.13
C PRO A 212 -9.52 -37.41 -2.88
N ILE A 213 -9.66 -38.67 -2.48
CA ILE A 213 -8.58 -39.58 -2.11
C ILE A 213 -8.70 -40.86 -2.93
N ASN A 214 -7.55 -41.48 -3.18
CA ASN A 214 -7.41 -42.75 -3.88
C ASN A 214 -7.78 -42.68 -5.36
N SER A 215 -7.36 -41.62 -6.05
CA SER A 215 -7.56 -41.50 -7.51
C SER A 215 -6.80 -42.54 -8.32
N TRP A 216 -5.78 -43.17 -7.74
CA TRP A 216 -5.06 -44.31 -8.29
C TRP A 216 -5.79 -45.63 -8.08
N GLY A 217 -6.91 -45.69 -7.34
CA GLY A 217 -7.63 -46.93 -7.12
C GLY A 217 -6.76 -48.06 -6.56
N VAL A 218 -5.73 -47.71 -5.77
CA VAL A 218 -4.88 -48.67 -5.07
C VAL A 218 -5.58 -49.15 -3.80
N LYS A 219 -5.10 -50.25 -3.21
CA LYS A 219 -5.68 -50.78 -1.98
C LYS A 219 -5.15 -50.03 -0.76
N LEU A 220 -5.94 -49.11 -0.23
CA LEU A 220 -5.64 -48.48 1.06
C LEU A 220 -6.02 -49.45 2.18
N LYS A 221 -5.05 -49.81 3.02
CA LYS A 221 -5.24 -50.82 4.08
C LYS A 221 -5.96 -50.23 5.29
N ALA A 222 -6.65 -51.08 6.05
CA ALA A 222 -7.04 -50.76 7.42
C ALA A 222 -5.83 -50.21 8.20
N GLU A 223 -6.08 -49.30 9.13
CA GLU A 223 -5.10 -48.51 9.89
C GLU A 223 -4.39 -47.38 9.11
N THR A 224 -4.63 -47.21 7.80
CA THR A 224 -4.15 -46.04 7.06
C THR A 224 -4.78 -44.77 7.64
N ILE A 225 -3.97 -43.72 7.84
CA ILE A 225 -4.41 -42.45 8.43
C ILE A 225 -4.25 -41.31 7.42
N ILE A 226 -5.32 -40.55 7.23
CA ILE A 226 -5.33 -39.31 6.45
C ILE A 226 -5.36 -38.14 7.45
N TRP A 227 -4.27 -37.40 7.54
CA TRP A 227 -4.15 -36.23 8.41
C TRP A 227 -4.65 -34.97 7.69
N GLU A 228 -5.50 -34.22 8.36
CA GLU A 228 -5.97 -32.89 7.96
C GLU A 228 -5.33 -31.82 8.86
N ASP A 229 -4.67 -30.87 8.22
CA ASP A 229 -4.05 -29.69 8.83
C ASP A 229 -4.87 -28.46 8.45
N ILE A 230 -5.83 -28.10 9.30
CA ILE A 230 -6.63 -26.90 9.15
C ILE A 230 -5.89 -25.74 9.79
N HIS A 231 -5.34 -24.87 8.94
CA HIS A 231 -4.55 -23.72 9.37
C HIS A 231 -5.43 -22.64 10.04
N GLU A 232 -4.76 -21.62 10.57
CA GLU A 232 -5.32 -20.43 11.22
C GLU A 232 -6.61 -19.89 10.57
N GLY A 233 -7.53 -19.47 11.43
CA GLY A 233 -8.83 -18.92 11.04
C GLY A 233 -9.92 -19.97 10.82
N GLN A 234 -9.69 -21.23 11.18
CA GLN A 234 -10.64 -22.33 11.03
C GLN A 234 -10.79 -23.13 12.32
N SER A 235 -12.01 -23.57 12.64
CA SER A 235 -12.28 -24.38 13.83
C SER A 235 -13.54 -25.24 13.69
N ASN A 236 -13.77 -26.14 14.64
CA ASN A 236 -14.97 -26.98 14.74
C ASN A 236 -15.25 -27.80 13.46
N PRO A 237 -14.35 -28.69 13.03
CA PRO A 237 -14.54 -29.48 11.82
C PRO A 237 -15.72 -30.46 11.95
N GLU A 238 -16.65 -30.40 11.00
CA GLU A 238 -17.67 -31.41 10.74
C GLU A 238 -17.28 -32.19 9.49
N VAL A 239 -17.15 -33.52 9.59
CA VAL A 239 -16.64 -34.39 8.52
C VAL A 239 -17.72 -35.37 8.04
N LYS A 240 -17.90 -35.46 6.73
CA LYS A 240 -18.69 -36.49 6.05
C LYS A 240 -17.82 -37.15 4.98
N ILE A 241 -17.82 -38.48 4.93
CA ILE A 241 -17.01 -39.24 3.97
C ILE A 241 -17.91 -40.07 3.08
N HIS A 242 -17.76 -39.94 1.76
CA HIS A 242 -18.53 -40.71 0.79
C HIS A 242 -17.64 -41.27 -0.29
N LYS A 243 -18.02 -42.42 -0.86
CA LYS A 243 -17.50 -42.85 -2.16
C LYS A 243 -17.82 -41.79 -3.21
N VAL A 244 -16.95 -41.58 -4.19
CA VAL A 244 -17.14 -40.52 -5.20
C VAL A 244 -16.92 -40.99 -6.62
N THR A 245 -17.49 -40.24 -7.55
CA THR A 245 -17.20 -40.32 -8.98
C THR A 245 -16.70 -38.97 -9.47
N TYR A 246 -15.86 -38.99 -10.49
CA TYR A 246 -15.34 -37.83 -11.18
C TYR A 246 -15.14 -38.17 -12.67
N ASP A 247 -15.23 -37.19 -13.56
CA ASP A 247 -14.91 -37.40 -14.98
C ASP A 247 -13.46 -37.00 -15.25
N ARG A 248 -13.14 -35.72 -14.99
CA ARG A 248 -11.76 -35.23 -14.93
C ARG A 248 -11.50 -34.59 -13.58
N PRO A 249 -10.32 -34.81 -12.96
CA PRO A 249 -9.97 -34.17 -11.70
C PRO A 249 -10.07 -32.62 -11.73
N GLU A 250 -9.92 -31.99 -12.91
CA GLU A 250 -10.17 -30.54 -13.15
C GLU A 250 -11.51 -30.00 -12.75
N TYR A 251 -12.53 -30.83 -12.83
CA TYR A 251 -13.89 -30.41 -12.51
C TYR A 251 -14.28 -30.78 -11.08
N GLY A 252 -13.35 -31.33 -10.29
CA GLY A 252 -13.64 -31.87 -8.97
C GLY A 252 -14.47 -33.15 -9.05
N VAL A 253 -15.23 -33.44 -8.00
CA VAL A 253 -16.14 -34.59 -7.98
C VAL A 253 -17.43 -34.30 -8.76
N THR A 254 -17.89 -35.26 -9.54
CA THR A 254 -19.14 -35.16 -10.33
C THR A 254 -20.32 -35.86 -9.67
N GLY A 255 -20.05 -36.69 -8.66
CA GLY A 255 -21.07 -37.39 -7.88
C GLY A 255 -20.50 -37.95 -6.58
N TYR A 256 -21.37 -38.19 -5.60
CA TYR A 256 -21.06 -38.95 -4.40
C TYR A 256 -22.09 -40.03 -4.17
N GLY A 257 -21.64 -41.16 -3.63
CA GLY A 257 -22.44 -42.36 -3.38
C GLY A 257 -22.59 -42.64 -1.90
N GLU A 258 -22.44 -43.91 -1.53
CA GLU A 258 -22.58 -44.41 -0.16
C GLU A 258 -21.69 -43.63 0.81
N GLN A 259 -22.29 -43.23 1.93
CA GLN A 259 -21.59 -42.61 3.06
C GLN A 259 -20.88 -43.70 3.87
N LEU A 260 -19.59 -43.48 4.16
CA LEU A 260 -18.84 -44.31 5.09
C LEU A 260 -19.28 -43.99 6.52
N LYS A 261 -19.31 -44.99 7.38
CA LYS A 261 -19.82 -44.87 8.76
C LYS A 261 -18.67 -44.77 9.75
N GLU A 262 -18.72 -43.72 10.58
CA GLU A 262 -17.79 -43.57 11.70
C GLU A 262 -17.94 -44.75 12.69
N ASN A 263 -16.82 -45.17 13.29
CA ASN A 263 -16.67 -46.34 14.16
C ASN A 263 -16.95 -47.70 13.48
N THR A 264 -17.18 -47.71 12.17
CA THR A 264 -17.39 -48.95 11.38
C THR A 264 -16.42 -49.03 10.20
N ASP A 265 -16.29 -47.94 9.45
CA ASP A 265 -15.44 -47.86 8.26
C ASP A 265 -14.23 -46.95 8.50
N TYR A 266 -14.36 -45.94 9.37
CA TYR A 266 -13.28 -45.06 9.80
C TYR A 266 -13.48 -44.58 11.25
N GLU A 267 -12.43 -44.06 11.87
CA GLU A 267 -12.47 -43.32 13.14
C GLU A 267 -11.79 -41.95 12.99
N ILE A 268 -12.33 -40.92 13.65
CA ILE A 268 -11.69 -39.60 13.72
C ILE A 268 -10.80 -39.56 14.95
N ILE A 269 -9.52 -39.24 14.77
CA ILE A 269 -8.52 -39.13 15.84
C ILE A 269 -8.01 -37.70 15.94
N SER A 270 -7.74 -37.23 17.17
CA SER A 270 -7.19 -35.89 17.38
C SER A 270 -5.68 -35.85 17.08
N ASN A 271 -5.21 -34.74 16.50
CA ASN A 271 -3.79 -34.49 16.31
C ASN A 271 -3.24 -33.61 17.44
N GLY A 272 -3.21 -34.15 18.65
CA GLY A 272 -2.80 -33.46 19.87
C GLY A 272 -3.97 -32.89 20.69
N THR A 273 -3.68 -32.54 21.94
CA THR A 273 -4.70 -32.04 22.87
C THR A 273 -5.13 -30.63 22.51
N GLY A 274 -6.44 -30.41 22.26
CA GLY A 274 -6.99 -29.09 21.93
C GLY A 274 -6.65 -28.59 20.53
N SER A 275 -6.11 -29.45 19.67
CA SER A 275 -5.82 -29.15 18.28
C SER A 275 -7.09 -29.28 17.43
N GLU A 276 -7.28 -28.33 16.52
CA GLU A 276 -8.32 -28.42 15.47
C GLU A 276 -7.90 -29.40 14.36
N ASN A 277 -6.61 -29.74 14.27
CA ASN A 277 -6.12 -30.76 13.34
C ASN A 277 -6.54 -32.16 13.77
N PHE A 278 -6.91 -32.98 12.79
CA PHE A 278 -7.44 -34.32 13.03
C PHE A 278 -6.94 -35.32 11.98
N GLY A 279 -7.07 -36.60 12.30
CA GLY A 279 -6.81 -37.71 11.39
C GLY A 279 -8.06 -38.51 11.13
N ILE A 280 -8.21 -39.02 9.91
CA ILE A 280 -9.20 -40.02 9.54
C ILE A 280 -8.46 -41.35 9.42
N LYS A 281 -8.67 -42.24 10.39
CA LYS A 281 -8.06 -43.56 10.39
C LYS A 281 -9.05 -44.60 9.84
N LEU A 282 -8.65 -45.31 8.79
CA LEU A 282 -9.48 -46.33 8.15
C LEU A 282 -9.56 -47.58 9.03
N LEU A 283 -10.76 -48.14 9.21
CA LEU A 283 -10.99 -49.38 9.96
C LEU A 283 -11.10 -50.61 9.04
N LYS A 284 -11.16 -50.40 7.73
CA LYS A 284 -11.27 -51.43 6.70
C LYS A 284 -10.42 -51.06 5.48
N ASP A 285 -10.11 -52.07 4.68
CA ASP A 285 -9.50 -51.86 3.38
C ASP A 285 -10.48 -51.13 2.43
N ILE A 286 -9.98 -50.14 1.68
CA ILE A 286 -10.75 -49.40 0.69
C ILE A 286 -9.97 -49.37 -0.62
N THR A 287 -10.63 -49.71 -1.73
CA THR A 287 -10.04 -49.70 -3.08
C THR A 287 -10.62 -48.62 -3.97
N GLU A 288 -11.85 -48.21 -3.69
CA GLU A 288 -12.56 -47.22 -4.49
C GLU A 288 -12.19 -45.79 -4.09
N PRO A 289 -12.27 -44.83 -5.03
CA PRO A 289 -12.15 -43.42 -4.70
C PRO A 289 -13.24 -42.97 -3.73
N PHE A 290 -12.86 -42.16 -2.74
CA PHE A 290 -13.76 -41.50 -1.81
C PHE A 290 -13.32 -40.05 -1.57
N ALA A 291 -14.17 -39.23 -0.96
CA ALA A 291 -13.79 -37.87 -0.59
C ALA A 291 -14.15 -37.56 0.86
N LEU A 292 -13.26 -36.79 1.50
CA LEU A 292 -13.55 -36.11 2.75
C LEU A 292 -14.27 -34.79 2.42
N PHE A 293 -15.49 -34.62 2.90
CA PHE A 293 -16.20 -33.36 2.88
C PHE A 293 -16.14 -32.77 4.28
N ILE A 294 -15.50 -31.61 4.42
CA ILE A 294 -15.20 -31.01 5.71
C ILE A 294 -15.80 -29.61 5.73
N LYS A 295 -16.63 -29.33 6.72
CA LYS A 295 -17.12 -27.99 7.02
C LYS A 295 -16.41 -27.49 8.27
N VAL A 296 -15.84 -26.30 8.21
CA VAL A 296 -15.22 -25.62 9.37
C VAL A 296 -15.85 -24.24 9.54
N LYS A 297 -15.92 -23.78 10.79
CA LYS A 297 -16.18 -22.38 11.11
C LYS A 297 -15.03 -21.52 10.58
N ALA A 298 -15.35 -20.37 10.02
CA ALA A 298 -14.40 -19.42 9.49
C ALA A 298 -14.28 -18.19 10.41
N ASP A 299 -13.06 -17.81 10.74
CA ASP A 299 -12.80 -16.61 11.53
C ASP A 299 -13.15 -15.33 10.76
N ALA A 300 -13.56 -14.29 11.50
CA ALA A 300 -14.00 -13.02 10.94
C ALA A 300 -12.86 -12.26 10.25
N ASP A 301 -11.66 -12.31 10.82
CA ASP A 301 -10.49 -11.50 10.45
C ASP A 301 -9.50 -12.26 9.55
N THR A 302 -9.79 -13.52 9.23
CA THR A 302 -9.07 -14.28 8.20
C THR A 302 -9.72 -14.09 6.83
N PHE A 303 -8.92 -13.75 5.82
CA PHE A 303 -9.40 -13.47 4.46
C PHE A 303 -8.98 -14.52 3.43
N LYS A 304 -8.03 -15.38 3.80
CA LYS A 304 -7.56 -16.51 2.99
C LYS A 304 -7.31 -17.70 3.90
N TYR A 305 -8.05 -18.77 3.67
CA TYR A 305 -8.00 -20.00 4.44
C TYR A 305 -7.13 -21.03 3.74
N LYS A 306 -6.33 -21.78 4.50
CA LYS A 306 -5.48 -22.86 3.99
C LYS A 306 -5.87 -24.17 4.66
N ASN A 307 -5.91 -25.25 3.89
CA ASN A 307 -6.04 -26.59 4.44
C ASN A 307 -5.15 -27.56 3.65
N LYS A 308 -4.53 -28.52 4.35
CA LYS A 308 -3.63 -29.51 3.79
C LYS A 308 -3.98 -30.92 4.27
N ALA A 309 -4.00 -31.87 3.33
CA ALA A 309 -4.21 -33.29 3.61
C ALA A 309 -2.91 -34.07 3.38
N LYS A 310 -2.61 -35.02 4.27
CA LYS A 310 -1.45 -35.91 4.15
C LYS A 310 -1.81 -37.36 4.44
N MET A 311 -1.27 -38.29 3.67
CA MET A 311 -1.43 -39.72 3.89
C MET A 311 -0.19 -40.48 3.38
N ASP A 312 0.34 -41.38 4.19
CA ASP A 312 1.34 -42.37 3.75
C ASP A 312 0.64 -43.68 3.41
N PHE A 313 0.95 -44.30 2.27
CA PHE A 313 0.36 -45.57 1.84
C PHE A 313 1.31 -46.35 0.94
N GLU A 314 1.51 -47.65 1.20
CA GLU A 314 2.29 -48.57 0.32
C GLU A 314 3.69 -48.07 -0.13
N GLY A 315 4.37 -47.24 0.67
CA GLY A 315 5.67 -46.64 0.32
C GLY A 315 5.59 -45.31 -0.43
N GLU A 316 4.37 -44.90 -0.78
CA GLU A 316 4.01 -43.65 -1.46
C GLU A 316 3.40 -42.64 -0.48
N LYS A 317 3.25 -41.40 -0.95
CA LYS A 317 2.68 -40.29 -0.18
C LYS A 317 1.67 -39.48 -0.97
N LEU A 318 0.62 -39.06 -0.30
CA LEU A 318 -0.30 -38.03 -0.74
C LEU A 318 -0.06 -36.79 0.12
N GLU A 319 0.14 -35.64 -0.53
CA GLU A 319 0.31 -34.35 0.13
C GLU A 319 -0.33 -33.25 -0.70
N VAL A 320 -1.61 -32.97 -0.45
CA VAL A 320 -2.42 -32.02 -1.22
C VAL A 320 -2.79 -30.83 -0.36
N GLU A 321 -2.70 -29.62 -0.91
CA GLU A 321 -3.12 -28.40 -0.23
C GLU A 321 -3.99 -27.52 -1.12
N ALA A 322 -4.86 -26.74 -0.50
CA ALA A 322 -5.73 -25.81 -1.19
C ALA A 322 -5.94 -24.54 -0.37
N PHE A 323 -6.32 -23.47 -1.08
CA PHE A 323 -6.63 -22.18 -0.50
C PHE A 323 -8.05 -21.76 -0.90
N VAL A 324 -8.74 -21.13 0.03
CA VAL A 324 -10.05 -20.51 -0.20
C VAL A 324 -9.94 -19.05 0.19
N GLU A 325 -10.22 -18.16 -0.76
CA GLU A 325 -10.34 -16.72 -0.47
C GLU A 325 -11.78 -16.44 0.02
N LYS A 326 -11.91 -15.60 1.06
CA LYS A 326 -13.20 -15.18 1.63
C LYS A 326 -14.06 -14.42 0.61
N SER A 327 -13.40 -13.73 -0.32
CA SER A 327 -14.00 -13.14 -1.52
C SER A 327 -12.94 -12.96 -2.58
N TYR A 328 -13.37 -12.79 -3.83
CA TYR A 328 -12.49 -12.46 -4.95
C TYR A 328 -11.77 -11.12 -4.71
N LYS A 329 -10.48 -11.03 -5.05
CA LYS A 329 -9.66 -9.82 -4.85
C LYS A 329 -10.31 -8.53 -5.36
N GLY A 330 -10.91 -8.56 -6.56
CA GLY A 330 -11.60 -7.41 -7.16
C GLY A 330 -12.91 -7.01 -6.46
N ASN A 331 -13.41 -7.81 -5.52
CA ASN A 331 -14.55 -7.47 -4.66
C ASN A 331 -14.08 -6.78 -3.37
N TRP A 332 -12.85 -7.02 -2.93
CA TRP A 332 -12.25 -6.33 -1.78
C TRP A 332 -11.80 -4.93 -2.12
N LEU A 333 -11.05 -4.77 -3.23
CA LEU A 333 -10.46 -3.51 -3.63
C LEU A 333 -10.33 -3.48 -5.15
N THR A 334 -10.80 -2.40 -5.77
CA THR A 334 -10.39 -2.03 -7.13
C THR A 334 -9.93 -0.60 -7.18
N LYS A 335 -8.95 -0.36 -8.05
CA LYS A 335 -8.37 0.95 -8.27
C LYS A 335 -8.53 1.37 -9.72
N ASN A 336 -9.21 2.49 -9.90
CA ASN A 336 -9.30 3.19 -11.17
C ASN A 336 -8.43 4.45 -11.11
N GLY A 337 -8.03 4.93 -12.27
CA GLY A 337 -7.33 6.20 -12.35
C GLY A 337 -6.98 6.58 -13.78
N GLY A 338 -6.76 7.87 -13.98
CA GLY A 338 -6.43 8.44 -15.27
C GLY A 338 -5.81 9.81 -15.12
N GLN A 339 -5.04 10.20 -16.13
CA GLN A 339 -4.50 11.54 -16.22
C GLN A 339 -5.61 12.54 -16.57
N GLU A 340 -5.58 13.67 -15.91
CA GLU A 340 -6.34 14.87 -16.23
C GLU A 340 -5.38 16.06 -16.34
N ILE A 341 -5.81 17.12 -17.02
CA ILE A 341 -5.11 18.40 -17.05
C ILE A 341 -5.98 19.37 -16.27
N ASP A 342 -5.43 19.97 -15.22
CA ASP A 342 -6.07 21.11 -14.58
C ASP A 342 -6.04 22.29 -15.57
N GLU A 343 -7.19 22.68 -16.09
CA GLU A 343 -7.31 23.74 -17.10
C GLU A 343 -7.01 25.14 -16.54
N GLU A 344 -7.17 25.35 -15.23
CA GLU A 344 -6.92 26.65 -14.59
C GLU A 344 -5.42 26.87 -14.37
N GLU A 345 -4.69 25.82 -13.98
CA GLU A 345 -3.26 25.91 -13.63
C GLU A 345 -2.32 25.25 -14.65
N ALA A 346 -2.86 24.63 -15.71
CA ALA A 346 -2.12 23.84 -16.70
C ALA A 346 -1.26 22.72 -16.08
N LYS A 347 -1.65 22.20 -14.92
CA LYS A 347 -0.92 21.15 -14.19
C LYS A 347 -1.32 19.77 -14.66
N LEU A 348 -0.34 18.88 -14.85
CA LEU A 348 -0.59 17.47 -15.10
C LEU A 348 -0.97 16.80 -13.77
N GLN A 349 -2.12 16.14 -13.71
CA GLN A 349 -2.56 15.42 -12.52
C GLN A 349 -3.10 14.03 -12.87
N ALA A 350 -3.13 13.14 -11.89
CA ALA A 350 -3.84 11.87 -11.98
C ALA A 350 -4.87 11.77 -10.87
N ASN A 351 -6.12 11.49 -11.25
CA ASN A 351 -7.22 11.23 -10.32
C ASN A 351 -7.35 9.72 -10.13
N TYR A 352 -7.53 9.31 -8.88
CA TYR A 352 -7.71 7.92 -8.51
C TYR A 352 -9.01 7.71 -7.76
N GLU A 353 -9.64 6.57 -8.00
CA GLU A 353 -10.83 6.10 -7.31
C GLU A 353 -10.59 4.67 -6.81
N LEU A 354 -10.78 4.45 -5.52
CA LEU A 354 -10.79 3.13 -4.91
C LEU A 354 -12.24 2.73 -4.61
N VAL A 355 -12.66 1.54 -5.04
CA VAL A 355 -13.92 0.92 -4.61
C VAL A 355 -13.58 -0.25 -3.70
N ILE A 356 -14.08 -0.18 -2.46
CA ILE A 356 -13.72 -1.09 -1.36
C ILE A 356 -14.96 -1.87 -0.93
N ASN A 357 -14.77 -3.15 -0.60
CA ASN A 357 -15.77 -4.01 0.03
C ASN A 357 -17.10 -4.11 -0.73
N LYS A 358 -17.04 -4.49 -2.01
CA LYS A 358 -18.18 -4.55 -2.94
C LYS A 358 -19.28 -5.53 -2.54
N GLU A 359 -18.94 -6.55 -1.76
CA GLU A 359 -19.86 -7.58 -1.26
C GLU A 359 -20.41 -7.27 0.14
N SER A 360 -20.13 -6.08 0.70
CA SER A 360 -20.63 -5.67 2.01
C SER A 360 -20.26 -6.65 3.14
N ARG A 361 -19.03 -7.16 3.10
CA ARG A 361 -18.50 -8.05 4.14
C ARG A 361 -17.96 -7.24 5.31
N THR A 362 -17.93 -7.81 6.50
CA THR A 362 -17.32 -7.14 7.66
C THR A 362 -15.80 -7.12 7.52
N ILE A 363 -15.21 -5.93 7.65
CA ILE A 363 -13.77 -5.72 7.79
C ILE A 363 -13.55 -4.96 9.09
N ASN A 364 -12.80 -5.54 10.02
CA ASN A 364 -12.43 -4.89 11.27
C ASN A 364 -11.11 -4.14 11.10
N GLU A 365 -11.01 -2.95 11.71
CA GLU A 365 -9.86 -2.04 11.60
C GLU A 365 -9.35 -1.89 10.15
N PRO A 366 -10.22 -1.51 9.20
CA PRO A 366 -9.87 -1.32 7.80
C PRO A 366 -8.83 -0.20 7.62
N ILE A 367 -7.67 -0.56 7.07
CA ILE A 367 -6.61 0.38 6.70
C ILE A 367 -6.31 0.23 5.21
N ILE A 368 -6.28 1.34 4.51
CA ILE A 368 -5.84 1.42 3.12
C ILE A 368 -4.49 2.11 3.10
N THR A 369 -3.52 1.53 2.41
CA THR A 369 -2.28 2.23 2.05
C THR A 369 -2.22 2.41 0.55
N ASP A 370 -1.66 3.52 0.10
CA ASP A 370 -1.53 3.85 -1.31
C ASP A 370 -0.16 4.49 -1.55
N ALA A 371 0.66 3.85 -2.38
CA ALA A 371 2.06 4.21 -2.57
C ALA A 371 2.32 4.75 -3.98
N VAL A 372 3.07 5.85 -4.05
CA VAL A 372 3.54 6.47 -5.29
C VAL A 372 5.02 6.79 -5.21
N THR A 373 5.68 6.89 -6.37
CA THR A 373 7.06 7.36 -6.47
C THR A 373 7.09 8.88 -6.56
N ILE A 374 7.73 9.55 -5.59
CA ILE A 374 7.76 11.02 -5.42
C ILE A 374 8.27 11.73 -6.68
N ASN A 375 9.24 11.12 -7.37
CA ASN A 375 9.86 11.73 -8.53
C ASN A 375 8.96 11.69 -9.80
N GLU A 376 7.88 10.90 -9.74
CA GLU A 376 6.89 10.73 -10.79
C GLU A 376 5.62 11.49 -10.48
N GLN A 377 5.12 11.32 -9.25
CA GLN A 377 3.89 11.96 -8.80
C GLN A 377 3.90 12.15 -7.27
N THR A 378 3.20 13.17 -6.79
CA THR A 378 3.04 13.46 -5.37
C THR A 378 1.56 13.67 -5.03
N PHE A 379 1.14 13.30 -3.83
CA PHE A 379 -0.25 13.51 -3.41
C PHE A 379 -0.58 15.01 -3.28
N GLN A 380 -1.77 15.41 -3.76
CA GLN A 380 -2.26 16.77 -3.62
C GLN A 380 -2.58 17.10 -2.16
N GLN A 381 -2.16 18.28 -1.72
CA GLN A 381 -2.32 18.75 -0.35
C GLN A 381 -2.93 20.15 -0.30
N GLU A 382 -3.63 20.47 0.79
CA GLU A 382 -4.16 21.79 1.15
C GLU A 382 -3.99 21.97 2.65
N ASP A 383 -3.42 23.10 3.07
CA ASP A 383 -3.06 23.38 4.46
C ASP A 383 -2.27 22.23 5.13
N ALA A 384 -1.28 21.68 4.42
CA ALA A 384 -0.46 20.52 4.82
C ALA A 384 -1.21 19.18 5.00
N SER A 385 -2.49 19.11 4.64
CA SER A 385 -3.31 17.89 4.68
C SER A 385 -3.59 17.34 3.28
N VAL A 386 -3.59 16.02 3.10
CA VAL A 386 -3.88 15.41 1.79
C VAL A 386 -5.35 15.58 1.41
N LYS A 387 -5.61 15.95 0.16
CA LYS A 387 -6.95 16.00 -0.41
C LYS A 387 -7.48 14.60 -0.69
N VAL A 388 -8.21 14.03 0.28
CA VAL A 388 -8.89 12.75 0.16
C VAL A 388 -10.36 12.91 0.53
N ARG A 389 -11.25 12.30 -0.25
CA ARG A 389 -12.67 12.20 0.07
C ARG A 389 -13.08 10.74 0.13
N ALA A 390 -13.91 10.40 1.11
CA ALA A 390 -14.45 9.05 1.27
C ALA A 390 -15.97 9.10 1.31
N TYR A 391 -16.61 8.14 0.68
CA TYR A 391 -18.05 8.00 0.61
C TYR A 391 -18.45 6.58 0.93
N LYS A 392 -19.57 6.39 1.62
CA LYS A 392 -20.31 5.12 1.52
C LYS A 392 -20.82 4.94 0.10
N ALA A 393 -20.98 3.70 -0.31
CA ALA A 393 -21.42 3.37 -1.66
C ALA A 393 -22.45 2.24 -1.68
N ILE A 394 -23.29 2.24 -2.71
CA ILE A 394 -24.28 1.19 -2.97
C ILE A 394 -24.11 0.64 -4.38
N ASN A 395 -24.36 -0.65 -4.56
CA ASN A 395 -24.35 -1.28 -5.87
C ASN A 395 -25.72 -1.12 -6.55
N ARG A 396 -25.76 -0.44 -7.69
CA ARG A 396 -26.92 -0.39 -8.60
C ARG A 396 -26.54 -1.00 -9.94
N ASN A 397 -27.06 -2.20 -10.20
CA ASN A 397 -26.85 -2.93 -11.47
C ASN A 397 -25.37 -3.14 -11.85
N GLY A 398 -24.51 -3.43 -10.87
CA GLY A 398 -23.07 -3.65 -11.07
C GLY A 398 -22.22 -2.38 -11.01
N LYS A 399 -22.83 -1.20 -10.88
CA LYS A 399 -22.13 0.08 -10.70
C LYS A 399 -22.23 0.54 -9.24
N PHE A 400 -21.13 0.98 -8.67
CA PHE A 400 -21.10 1.55 -7.32
C PHE A 400 -21.35 3.06 -7.39
N GLU A 401 -22.34 3.54 -6.65
CA GLU A 401 -22.72 4.95 -6.56
C GLU A 401 -22.48 5.47 -5.14
N LYS A 402 -21.90 6.68 -5.03
CA LYS A 402 -21.65 7.38 -3.76
C LYS A 402 -22.98 7.76 -3.11
N THR A 403 -23.06 7.67 -1.80
CA THR A 403 -24.26 8.04 -1.03
C THR A 403 -23.96 9.13 0.00
N GLU A 404 -23.25 8.78 1.06
CA GLU A 404 -22.94 9.65 2.19
C GLU A 404 -21.44 9.94 2.21
N GLU A 405 -21.05 11.21 2.27
CA GLU A 405 -19.65 11.61 2.49
C GLU A 405 -19.25 11.41 3.95
N ILE A 406 -18.05 10.88 4.15
CA ILE A 406 -17.55 10.46 5.45
C ILE A 406 -16.41 11.38 5.88
N ASP A 407 -16.55 11.95 7.08
CA ASP A 407 -15.48 12.71 7.71
C ASP A 407 -14.38 11.75 8.20
N LEU A 408 -13.21 11.84 7.57
CA LEU A 408 -12.04 11.02 7.87
C LEU A 408 -11.25 11.49 9.12
N ASN A 409 -11.71 12.52 9.83
CA ASN A 409 -11.06 13.03 11.04
C ASN A 409 -11.82 12.69 12.34
N THR A 410 -12.91 11.93 12.25
CA THR A 410 -13.76 11.57 13.40
C THR A 410 -13.93 10.07 13.54
N GLU A 411 -14.51 9.61 14.66
CA GLU A 411 -14.87 8.20 14.88
C GLU A 411 -13.70 7.19 14.79
N GLY A 412 -12.48 7.64 15.07
CA GLY A 412 -11.27 6.81 14.96
C GLY A 412 -10.76 6.62 13.53
N ARG A 413 -11.29 7.39 12.57
CA ARG A 413 -10.77 7.53 11.21
C ARG A 413 -9.58 8.48 11.20
N SER A 414 -8.71 8.31 10.21
CA SER A 414 -7.57 9.21 10.01
C SER A 414 -7.04 9.12 8.59
N VAL A 415 -6.42 10.21 8.14
CA VAL A 415 -5.59 10.26 6.94
C VAL A 415 -4.20 10.66 7.35
N LYS A 416 -3.19 9.90 6.92
CA LYS A 416 -1.78 10.20 7.17
C LYS A 416 -1.00 10.07 5.87
N LEU A 417 -0.13 11.04 5.59
CA LEU A 417 0.85 10.94 4.52
C LEU A 417 2.24 10.76 5.14
N THR A 418 2.95 9.73 4.70
CA THR A 418 4.37 9.55 5.01
C THR A 418 5.19 9.58 3.73
N SER A 419 6.44 10.00 3.84
CA SER A 419 7.40 9.96 2.72
C SER A 419 8.61 9.13 3.16
N ASP A 420 8.95 8.11 2.37
CA ASP A 420 10.21 7.39 2.47
C ASP A 420 11.16 7.98 1.42
N ILE A 421 12.02 8.88 1.87
CA ILE A 421 12.90 9.66 1.01
C ILE A 421 14.10 8.82 0.51
N GLU A 422 14.48 7.77 1.23
CA GLU A 422 15.52 6.84 0.77
C GLU A 422 14.99 6.01 -0.41
N MET A 423 13.76 5.50 -0.29
CA MET A 423 13.08 4.80 -1.38
C MET A 423 12.52 5.75 -2.45
N GLY A 424 12.42 7.05 -2.17
CA GLY A 424 11.80 8.03 -3.07
C GLY A 424 10.29 7.83 -3.23
N THR A 425 9.59 7.36 -2.20
CA THR A 425 8.15 7.03 -2.23
C THR A 425 7.33 7.84 -1.23
N GLN A 426 6.07 8.09 -1.57
CA GLN A 426 5.05 8.65 -0.68
C GLN A 426 3.98 7.59 -0.43
N ILE A 427 3.56 7.44 0.82
CA ILE A 427 2.52 6.50 1.23
C ILE A 427 1.38 7.27 1.90
N LEU A 428 0.23 7.27 1.25
CA LEU A 428 -1.03 7.70 1.82
C LEU A 428 -1.63 6.54 2.62
N THR A 429 -1.97 6.77 3.88
CA THR A 429 -2.62 5.81 4.77
C THR A 429 -3.98 6.34 5.21
N ILE A 430 -5.03 5.55 5.02
CA ILE A 430 -6.42 5.91 5.36
C ILE A 430 -6.97 4.84 6.30
N SER A 431 -7.36 5.24 7.51
CA SER A 431 -8.11 4.41 8.46
C SER A 431 -9.60 4.70 8.33
N LEU A 432 -10.44 3.68 8.10
CA LEU A 432 -11.90 3.84 8.07
C LEU A 432 -12.57 3.57 9.43
N GLY A 433 -11.79 3.49 10.51
CA GLY A 433 -12.29 3.38 11.89
C GLY A 433 -12.30 1.94 12.41
N LYS A 434 -13.22 1.63 13.34
CA LYS A 434 -13.25 0.32 14.03
C LYS A 434 -13.68 -0.84 13.12
N SER A 435 -14.65 -0.62 12.24
CA SER A 435 -15.10 -1.62 11.27
C SER A 435 -15.95 -1.00 10.17
N ILE A 436 -16.02 -1.68 9.04
CA ILE A 436 -16.98 -1.42 7.96
C ILE A 436 -17.71 -2.70 7.57
N SER A 437 -18.96 -2.58 7.13
CA SER A 437 -19.79 -3.70 6.66
C SER A 437 -20.56 -3.36 5.37
N GLU A 438 -20.15 -2.29 4.69
CA GLU A 438 -20.73 -1.79 3.46
C GLU A 438 -19.62 -1.34 2.50
N PRO A 439 -19.93 -1.11 1.22
CA PRO A 439 -18.96 -0.63 0.25
C PRO A 439 -18.57 0.83 0.47
N TYR A 440 -17.33 1.18 0.16
CA TYR A 440 -16.81 2.55 0.22
C TYR A 440 -16.19 2.95 -1.13
N ILE A 441 -16.29 4.24 -1.46
CA ILE A 441 -15.55 4.87 -2.56
C ILE A 441 -14.60 5.90 -1.95
N ILE A 442 -13.31 5.82 -2.28
CA ILE A 442 -12.29 6.80 -1.87
C ILE A 442 -11.73 7.47 -3.12
N GLU A 443 -11.67 8.80 -3.10
CA GLU A 443 -11.13 9.62 -4.19
C GLU A 443 -10.01 10.53 -3.69
N TYR A 444 -8.99 10.68 -4.51
CA TYR A 444 -7.88 11.59 -4.30
C TYR A 444 -7.14 11.81 -5.62
N SER A 445 -6.26 12.81 -5.61
CA SER A 445 -5.49 13.21 -6.79
C SER A 445 -4.02 13.34 -6.46
N THR A 446 -3.20 13.18 -7.50
CA THR A 446 -1.75 13.36 -7.44
C THR A 446 -1.31 14.34 -8.51
N ASN A 447 -0.30 15.14 -8.21
CA ASN A 447 0.37 16.00 -9.17
C ASN A 447 1.42 15.16 -9.91
N ILE A 448 1.30 15.07 -11.23
CA ILE A 448 2.26 14.37 -12.09
C ILE A 448 3.41 15.33 -12.38
N ASN A 449 4.64 14.84 -12.24
CA ASN A 449 5.82 15.59 -12.61
C ASN A 449 5.81 15.92 -14.13
N PRO A 450 5.80 17.21 -14.52
CA PRO A 450 5.71 17.62 -15.93
C PRO A 450 6.91 17.21 -16.78
N ALA A 451 8.06 16.92 -16.16
CA ALA A 451 9.26 16.44 -16.85
C ALA A 451 9.17 14.95 -17.24
N ILE A 452 8.10 14.24 -16.86
CA ILE A 452 7.87 12.88 -17.34
C ILE A 452 7.69 12.86 -18.85
N LYS A 453 8.38 11.95 -19.53
CA LYS A 453 8.31 11.78 -20.98
C LYS A 453 6.93 11.30 -21.39
N ASN A 454 6.43 11.82 -22.51
CA ASN A 454 5.21 11.33 -23.14
C ASN A 454 5.29 9.81 -23.38
N GLY A 455 4.24 9.08 -22.99
CA GLY A 455 4.15 7.61 -23.08
C GLY A 455 4.78 6.86 -21.89
N THR A 456 5.35 7.55 -20.90
CA THR A 456 5.85 6.89 -19.68
C THR A 456 4.67 6.45 -18.81
N GLN A 457 4.73 5.23 -18.27
CA GLN A 457 3.77 4.73 -17.30
C GLN A 457 4.23 5.05 -15.89
N ILE A 458 3.41 5.77 -15.13
CA ILE A 458 3.60 5.97 -13.69
C ILE A 458 2.69 5.01 -12.93
N SER A 459 3.18 4.51 -11.80
CA SER A 459 2.45 3.53 -10.99
C SER A 459 1.90 4.16 -9.71
N ASN A 460 0.68 3.73 -9.36
CA ASN A 460 0.12 3.91 -8.03
C ASN A 460 -0.39 2.55 -7.52
N LYS A 461 0.09 2.12 -6.35
CA LYS A 461 -0.22 0.83 -5.73
C LYS A 461 -1.02 0.99 -4.43
N ALA A 462 -2.23 0.42 -4.39
CA ALA A 462 -3.10 0.41 -3.21
C ALA A 462 -3.13 -0.97 -2.54
N SER A 463 -3.15 -1.00 -1.22
CA SER A 463 -3.31 -2.21 -0.40
C SER A 463 -4.39 -2.01 0.65
N LEU A 464 -5.21 -3.04 0.89
CA LEU A 464 -6.25 -3.06 1.91
C LEU A 464 -5.90 -4.06 3.00
N PHE A 465 -5.99 -3.64 4.25
CA PHE A 465 -5.74 -4.42 5.44
C PHE A 465 -6.97 -4.45 6.35
N GLY A 466 -7.13 -5.53 7.12
CA GLY A 466 -8.08 -5.63 8.24
C GLY A 466 -7.39 -6.24 9.46
N LYS A 467 -7.47 -5.57 10.62
CA LYS A 467 -6.69 -5.89 11.83
C LYS A 467 -5.20 -6.17 11.57
N GLY A 468 -4.61 -5.42 10.64
CA GLY A 468 -3.20 -5.58 10.24
C GLY A 468 -2.91 -6.74 9.28
N HIS A 469 -3.88 -7.59 8.94
CA HIS A 469 -3.71 -8.62 7.92
C HIS A 469 -3.97 -8.03 6.52
N LEU A 470 -3.06 -8.28 5.57
CA LEU A 470 -3.25 -7.91 4.17
C LEU A 470 -4.43 -8.71 3.58
N ILE A 471 -5.47 -8.01 3.14
CA ILE A 471 -6.63 -8.58 2.46
C ILE A 471 -6.31 -8.72 0.97
N THR A 472 -5.88 -7.61 0.34
CA THR A 472 -5.53 -7.59 -1.07
C THR A 472 -4.72 -6.35 -1.42
N GLU A 473 -4.12 -6.36 -2.62
CA GLU A 473 -3.43 -5.23 -3.21
C GLU A 473 -3.76 -5.12 -4.70
N THR A 474 -3.70 -3.90 -5.23
CA THR A 474 -3.97 -3.59 -6.63
C THR A 474 -3.08 -2.44 -7.09
N GLU A 475 -2.77 -2.40 -8.37
CA GLU A 475 -1.92 -1.37 -8.98
C GLU A 475 -2.65 -0.74 -10.15
N LYS A 476 -2.52 0.58 -10.30
CA LYS A 476 -2.97 1.30 -11.48
C LYS A 476 -1.80 2.00 -12.14
N LEU A 477 -1.55 1.63 -13.39
CA LEU A 477 -0.65 2.35 -14.27
C LEU A 477 -1.41 3.46 -14.99
N VAL A 478 -0.82 4.66 -15.00
CA VAL A 478 -1.31 5.82 -15.76
C VAL A 478 -0.25 6.17 -16.80
N GLU A 479 -0.64 6.18 -18.07
CA GLU A 479 0.24 6.63 -19.15
C GLU A 479 0.24 8.15 -19.23
N VAL A 480 1.42 8.75 -19.09
CA VAL A 480 1.59 10.20 -19.09
C VAL A 480 1.59 10.76 -20.51
N LYS A 481 0.60 11.59 -20.81
CA LYS A 481 0.46 12.39 -22.02
C LYS A 481 1.02 13.80 -21.75
N SER A 482 2.32 13.99 -21.93
CA SER A 482 3.01 15.27 -21.73
C SER A 482 3.26 15.97 -23.06
N THR A 483 3.04 17.30 -23.12
CA THR A 483 3.35 18.15 -24.29
C THR A 483 4.78 18.72 -24.23
N GLN A 484 5.54 18.43 -23.18
CA GLN A 484 6.85 19.03 -22.91
C GLN A 484 7.96 17.97 -22.83
N GLY A 485 8.30 17.36 -23.97
CA GLY A 485 9.42 16.43 -24.05
C GLY A 485 10.75 17.15 -24.32
N SER A 486 11.56 17.41 -23.28
CA SER A 486 12.91 18.00 -23.43
C SER A 486 14.03 16.99 -23.71
N GLY A 487 13.73 15.69 -23.71
CA GLY A 487 14.62 14.65 -24.22
C GLY A 487 16.02 14.61 -23.58
N THR A 488 16.15 14.04 -22.38
CA THR A 488 17.43 13.47 -21.92
C THR A 488 17.25 11.97 -21.64
N SER A 489 18.19 11.16 -22.14
CA SER A 489 18.10 9.69 -22.25
C SER A 489 18.68 8.93 -21.06
N SER A 490 19.14 9.60 -20.01
CA SER A 490 20.01 8.96 -19.00
C SER A 490 19.27 8.00 -18.06
N GLY A 491 18.02 8.28 -17.68
CA GLY A 491 17.30 7.47 -16.69
C GLY A 491 17.95 7.41 -15.30
N VAL A 492 18.90 8.33 -15.03
CA VAL A 492 19.62 8.44 -13.76
C VAL A 492 19.00 9.58 -12.96
N ASP A 493 18.63 9.29 -11.71
CA ASP A 493 18.20 10.30 -10.76
C ASP A 493 19.40 10.85 -9.98
N GLY A 494 19.28 12.10 -9.53
CA GLY A 494 20.24 12.75 -8.65
C GLY A 494 19.74 12.91 -7.22
N ALA A 495 20.45 13.71 -6.43
CA ALA A 495 20.13 13.96 -5.03
C ALA A 495 20.39 15.41 -4.60
N LEU A 496 19.75 15.85 -3.52
CA LEU A 496 19.96 17.16 -2.88
C LEU A 496 20.43 16.97 -1.44
N ARG A 497 21.60 17.52 -1.11
CA ARG A 497 22.11 17.64 0.26
C ARG A 497 21.99 19.10 0.72
N ILE A 498 21.57 19.32 1.95
CA ILE A 498 21.42 20.67 2.53
C ILE A 498 22.34 20.78 3.73
N ARG A 499 23.19 21.81 3.74
CA ARG A 499 24.12 22.08 4.83
C ARG A 499 23.89 23.50 5.37
N LYS A 500 23.66 23.61 6.67
CA LYS A 500 23.48 24.89 7.37
C LYS A 500 24.76 25.34 8.02
N ILE A 501 25.22 26.52 7.63
CA ILE A 501 26.41 27.15 8.21
C ILE A 501 26.13 28.56 8.69
N ASP A 502 26.92 29.02 9.65
CA ASP A 502 26.92 30.42 10.11
C ASP A 502 27.90 31.28 9.27
N GLU A 503 28.04 32.56 9.64
CA GLU A 503 28.96 33.47 8.96
C GLU A 503 30.45 33.08 9.05
N LYS A 504 30.82 32.12 9.92
CA LYS A 504 32.18 31.56 10.09
C LYS A 504 32.36 30.18 9.43
N ASP A 505 31.36 29.73 8.67
CA ASP A 505 31.30 28.42 8.03
C ASP A 505 31.16 27.22 9.02
N GLU A 506 30.75 27.48 10.27
CA GLU A 506 30.47 26.45 11.28
C GLU A 506 29.03 25.91 11.17
N LEU A 507 28.83 24.63 11.47
CA LEU A 507 27.49 24.00 11.37
C LEU A 507 26.53 24.53 12.43
N ILE A 508 25.35 24.95 12.01
CA ILE A 508 24.31 25.46 12.92
C ILE A 508 23.57 24.29 13.58
N ASP A 509 23.64 24.19 14.92
CA ASP A 509 22.97 23.17 15.75
C ASP A 509 21.52 23.57 16.14
N ALA A 510 20.80 24.20 15.22
CA ALA A 510 19.40 24.62 15.35
C ALA A 510 18.64 24.34 14.05
N ILE A 511 17.30 24.25 14.13
CA ILE A 511 16.46 23.82 13.01
C ILE A 511 16.11 25.01 12.11
N ALA A 512 16.50 24.94 10.85
CA ALA A 512 15.95 25.74 9.75
C ALA A 512 14.85 24.96 9.02
N GLU A 513 13.95 25.66 8.32
CA GLU A 513 12.91 25.07 7.49
C GLU A 513 13.00 25.61 6.06
N PHE A 514 12.96 24.72 5.07
CA PHE A 514 13.05 25.05 3.64
C PHE A 514 11.83 24.57 2.86
N ALA A 515 11.47 25.32 1.83
CA ALA A 515 10.62 24.85 0.76
C ALA A 515 11.47 24.52 -0.48
N LEU A 516 11.23 23.38 -1.10
CA LEU A 516 11.83 22.96 -2.37
C LEU A 516 10.77 22.99 -3.47
N PHE A 517 11.12 23.63 -4.57
CA PHE A 517 10.30 23.83 -5.74
C PHE A 517 10.96 23.18 -6.97
N ARG A 518 10.14 22.71 -7.90
CA ARG A 518 10.57 22.46 -9.29
C ARG A 518 10.33 23.70 -10.12
N VAL A 519 11.22 23.94 -11.07
CA VAL A 519 11.12 25.05 -12.01
C VAL A 519 10.84 24.46 -13.39
N ASP A 520 9.69 24.82 -13.97
CA ASP A 520 9.35 24.36 -15.32
C ASP A 520 10.14 25.10 -16.41
N LYS A 521 9.85 24.80 -17.70
CA LYS A 521 10.54 25.42 -18.83
C LYS A 521 10.31 26.92 -18.93
N ASP A 522 9.15 27.39 -18.47
CA ASP A 522 8.67 28.78 -18.56
C ASP A 522 9.10 29.59 -17.32
N GLY A 523 9.62 28.90 -16.30
CA GLY A 523 10.20 29.47 -15.09
C GLY A 523 9.25 29.51 -13.90
N TYR A 524 8.06 28.90 -14.00
CA TYR A 524 7.10 28.82 -12.90
C TYR A 524 7.58 27.85 -11.83
N LEU A 525 7.32 28.23 -10.57
CA LEU A 525 7.64 27.43 -9.40
C LEU A 525 6.47 26.50 -9.09
N GLN A 526 6.74 25.21 -9.07
CA GLN A 526 5.82 24.19 -8.59
C GLN A 526 6.36 23.68 -7.27
N GLU A 527 5.60 23.88 -6.19
CA GLU A 527 5.98 23.38 -4.88
C GLU A 527 6.12 21.86 -4.92
N PHE A 528 7.27 21.36 -4.49
CA PHE A 528 7.63 19.94 -4.55
C PHE A 528 7.74 19.33 -3.16
N LEU A 529 8.46 19.98 -2.25
CA LEU A 529 8.46 19.67 -0.82
C LEU A 529 8.28 20.99 -0.03
N PRO A 530 7.09 21.26 0.54
CA PRO A 530 6.78 22.56 1.15
C PRO A 530 7.58 22.86 2.41
N SER A 531 8.03 21.83 3.13
CA SER A 531 8.71 21.97 4.42
C SER A 531 9.75 20.88 4.56
N ILE A 532 11.02 21.27 4.68
CA ILE A 532 12.17 20.41 4.91
C ILE A 532 12.91 21.02 6.11
N LYS A 533 12.84 20.35 7.26
CA LYS A 533 13.53 20.80 8.47
C LYS A 533 14.94 20.23 8.50
N VAL A 534 15.92 21.12 8.62
CA VAL A 534 17.35 20.79 8.55
C VAL A 534 18.05 21.27 9.81
N LYS A 535 18.90 20.41 10.37
CA LYS A 535 19.76 20.71 11.52
C LYS A 535 21.17 20.25 11.19
N LYS A 536 22.16 21.15 11.31
CA LYS A 536 23.53 20.93 10.81
C LYS A 536 23.52 20.60 9.31
N ASP A 537 23.89 19.38 8.95
CA ASP A 537 23.89 18.83 7.60
C ASP A 537 22.93 17.65 7.44
N ARG A 538 21.94 17.55 8.34
CA ARG A 538 20.95 16.47 8.39
C ARG A 538 19.55 17.00 8.22
N ILE A 539 18.77 16.30 7.40
CA ILE A 539 17.33 16.48 7.30
C ILE A 539 16.69 15.74 8.48
N VAL A 540 15.96 16.46 9.31
CA VAL A 540 15.37 15.95 10.56
C VAL A 540 13.86 15.76 10.49
N GLN A 541 13.18 16.38 9.52
CA GLN A 541 11.75 16.22 9.27
C GLN A 541 11.41 16.75 7.87
N ILE A 542 10.37 16.20 7.22
CA ILE A 542 9.75 16.80 6.02
C ILE A 542 8.24 16.90 6.29
N GLY A 543 7.65 18.08 6.02
CA GLY A 543 6.25 18.37 6.34
C GLY A 543 5.94 18.20 7.83
N GLU A 544 4.75 17.69 8.12
CA GLU A 544 4.31 17.26 9.46
C GLU A 544 4.68 15.80 9.77
N GLY A 545 5.56 15.19 8.97
CA GLY A 545 5.95 13.78 9.09
C GLY A 545 6.74 13.45 10.37
N GLU A 546 7.13 12.20 10.51
CA GLU A 546 7.93 11.76 11.67
C GLU A 546 9.37 12.32 11.64
N SER A 547 10.04 12.31 12.80
CA SER A 547 11.45 12.68 12.86
C SER A 547 12.31 11.67 12.11
N ILE A 548 13.19 12.18 11.25
CA ILE A 548 14.11 11.40 10.42
C ILE A 548 15.56 11.86 10.67
N ASN A 549 16.54 11.19 10.08
CA ASN A 549 17.94 11.61 10.14
C ASN A 549 18.64 11.26 8.82
N LEU A 550 18.38 12.05 7.78
CA LEU A 550 18.89 11.79 6.43
C LEU A 550 19.99 12.76 6.04
N GLU A 551 20.93 12.28 5.23
CA GLU A 551 22.00 13.12 4.65
C GLU A 551 21.51 13.92 3.45
N LYS A 552 20.58 13.35 2.68
CA LYS A 552 20.13 13.91 1.40
C LYS A 552 18.74 13.44 1.02
N ILE A 553 18.17 14.16 0.06
CA ILE A 553 16.95 13.79 -0.66
C ILE A 553 17.40 13.06 -1.93
N SER A 554 17.17 11.76 -2.01
CA SER A 554 17.57 10.92 -3.15
C SER A 554 16.47 10.83 -4.21
N ASN A 555 16.77 10.19 -5.34
CA ASN A 555 15.83 9.90 -6.42
C ASN A 555 15.18 11.16 -7.04
N LEU A 556 15.89 12.29 -7.03
CA LEU A 556 15.43 13.51 -7.67
C LEU A 556 15.75 13.47 -9.16
N ARG A 557 14.72 13.50 -10.01
CA ARG A 557 14.94 13.55 -11.47
C ARG A 557 15.80 14.75 -11.86
N TYR A 558 16.60 14.57 -12.90
CA TYR A 558 17.33 15.70 -13.49
C TYR A 558 16.38 16.80 -13.96
N GLY A 559 16.77 18.05 -13.69
CA GLY A 559 15.93 19.21 -13.95
C GLY A 559 16.30 20.43 -13.12
N LYS A 560 15.54 21.51 -13.30
CA LYS A 560 15.70 22.76 -12.58
C LYS A 560 14.86 22.76 -11.30
N TYR A 561 15.47 23.17 -10.21
CA TYR A 561 14.87 23.28 -8.90
C TYR A 561 15.10 24.67 -8.31
N ALA A 562 14.32 25.01 -7.29
CA ALA A 562 14.58 26.18 -6.46
C ALA A 562 14.37 25.81 -4.99
N ILE A 563 15.18 26.36 -4.09
CA ILE A 563 15.06 26.17 -2.64
C ILE A 563 15.00 27.53 -1.96
N GLN A 564 14.15 27.64 -0.93
CA GLN A 564 13.95 28.87 -0.16
C GLN A 564 13.93 28.53 1.33
N GLU A 565 14.62 29.30 2.16
CA GLU A 565 14.43 29.21 3.62
C GLU A 565 13.10 29.89 3.97
N ILE A 566 12.20 29.15 4.60
CA ILE A 566 10.90 29.66 5.06
C ILE A 566 10.89 29.93 6.56
N LYS A 567 11.86 29.37 7.30
CA LYS A 567 12.08 29.65 8.72
C LYS A 567 13.56 29.52 9.07
N ALA A 568 14.12 30.60 9.61
CA ALA A 568 15.50 30.62 10.09
C ALA A 568 15.68 29.74 11.35
N PRO A 569 16.90 29.23 11.59
CA PRO A 569 17.26 28.69 12.90
C PRO A 569 17.08 29.71 14.03
N GLU A 570 16.76 29.23 15.25
CA GLU A 570 16.70 30.11 16.43
C GLU A 570 18.01 30.88 16.61
N GLY A 571 17.93 32.20 16.75
CA GLY A 571 19.09 33.09 16.89
C GLY A 571 19.67 33.65 15.58
N TYR A 572 19.08 33.30 14.43
CA TYR A 572 19.58 33.68 13.11
C TYR A 572 18.55 34.48 12.31
N GLU A 573 19.05 35.32 11.40
CA GLU A 573 18.24 36.09 10.45
C GLU A 573 17.71 35.17 9.34
N LEU A 574 16.44 35.36 8.97
CA LEU A 574 15.82 34.66 7.84
C LEU A 574 16.37 35.23 6.53
N ASP A 575 16.93 34.35 5.71
CA ASP A 575 17.25 34.65 4.31
C ASP A 575 16.24 33.95 3.39
N ASP A 576 15.15 34.65 3.11
CA ASP A 576 14.06 34.17 2.25
C ASP A 576 14.40 34.25 0.75
N THR A 577 15.68 34.45 0.39
CA THR A 577 16.11 34.48 -1.01
C THR A 577 15.88 33.13 -1.68
N LEU A 578 15.18 33.15 -2.82
CA LEU A 578 14.96 31.97 -3.64
C LEU A 578 16.23 31.59 -4.43
N HIS A 579 16.77 30.40 -4.16
CA HIS A 579 17.97 29.88 -4.80
C HIS A 579 17.64 28.84 -5.87
N LYS A 580 17.87 29.16 -7.14
CA LYS A 580 17.65 28.25 -8.28
C LYS A 580 18.89 27.41 -8.57
N PHE A 581 18.72 26.12 -8.82
CA PHE A 581 19.79 25.18 -9.15
C PHE A 581 19.33 24.13 -10.17
N THR A 582 20.26 23.35 -10.71
CA THR A 582 19.97 22.25 -11.64
C THR A 582 20.61 20.97 -11.13
N ILE A 583 19.85 19.87 -11.16
CA ILE A 583 20.36 18.51 -10.94
C ILE A 583 20.54 17.88 -12.31
N ASP A 584 21.75 17.46 -12.65
CA ASP A 584 22.09 16.80 -13.91
C ASP A 584 23.25 15.79 -13.74
N ASP A 585 23.69 15.19 -14.85
CA ASP A 585 24.79 14.21 -14.89
C ASP A 585 26.18 14.81 -14.69
N ASN A 586 26.31 16.14 -14.76
CA ASN A 586 27.60 16.82 -14.59
C ASN A 586 27.97 16.99 -13.10
N LEU A 587 27.02 16.77 -12.19
CA LEU A 587 27.26 16.85 -10.75
C LEU A 587 28.07 15.65 -10.24
N PRO A 588 29.14 15.86 -9.43
CA PRO A 588 29.87 14.78 -8.79
C PRO A 588 28.94 13.88 -7.96
N GLY A 589 28.91 12.58 -8.27
CA GLY A 589 28.02 11.63 -7.61
C GLY A 589 26.52 11.88 -7.85
N HIS A 590 26.18 12.66 -8.89
CA HIS A 590 24.82 13.09 -9.21
C HIS A 590 24.12 13.83 -8.06
N GLU A 591 24.88 14.49 -7.19
CA GLU A 591 24.41 15.13 -5.97
C GLU A 591 24.66 16.65 -6.01
N TYR A 592 23.62 17.43 -5.73
CA TYR A 592 23.73 18.88 -5.53
C TYR A 592 23.85 19.18 -4.03
N LEU A 593 24.91 19.89 -3.64
CA LEU A 593 25.09 20.40 -2.28
C LEU A 593 24.61 21.85 -2.21
N TYR A 594 23.55 22.09 -1.45
CA TYR A 594 23.10 23.42 -1.09
C TYR A 594 23.66 23.83 0.28
N GLU A 595 24.66 24.71 0.27
CA GLU A 595 25.19 25.34 1.48
C GLU A 595 24.45 26.66 1.74
N HIS A 596 23.64 26.70 2.79
CA HIS A 596 22.89 27.89 3.17
C HIS A 596 23.54 28.56 4.38
N LYS A 597 23.97 29.81 4.21
CA LYS A 597 24.64 30.62 5.23
C LYS A 597 23.63 31.57 5.90
N ASN A 598 23.39 31.38 7.20
CA ASN A 598 22.65 32.38 7.97
C ASN A 598 23.61 33.29 8.74
N HIS A 599 23.14 34.50 9.02
CA HIS A 599 23.83 35.44 9.88
C HIS A 599 23.18 35.43 11.27
N GLN A 600 23.99 35.42 12.32
CA GLN A 600 23.47 35.57 13.68
C GLN A 600 22.79 36.92 13.86
N ILE A 601 21.63 36.91 14.53
CA ILE A 601 20.96 38.14 14.94
C ILE A 601 21.88 38.88 15.91
N LYS A 602 22.21 40.13 15.58
CA LYS A 602 23.03 40.98 16.46
C LYS A 602 22.33 41.19 17.82
N PRO A 603 23.08 41.22 18.94
CA PRO A 603 22.54 41.59 20.25
C PRO A 603 21.85 42.95 20.22
N PHE A 604 20.95 43.21 21.18
CA PHE A 604 20.19 44.45 21.22
C PHE A 604 20.75 45.41 22.28
N GLU A 605 20.83 46.70 22.00
CA GLU A 605 21.09 47.75 22.99
C GLU A 605 19.82 48.55 23.23
N LEU A 606 19.50 48.83 24.49
CA LEU A 606 18.30 49.56 24.86
C LEU A 606 18.62 51.03 25.15
N SER A 607 17.76 51.91 24.65
CA SER A 607 17.70 53.31 25.04
C SER A 607 16.26 53.76 25.29
N ILE A 608 16.11 54.79 26.10
CA ILE A 608 14.83 55.38 26.42
C ILE A 608 14.83 56.86 26.02
N LEU A 609 13.78 57.29 25.32
CA LEU A 609 13.54 58.70 25.01
C LEU A 609 12.54 59.28 26.01
N LYS A 610 13.02 60.15 26.89
CA LYS A 610 12.21 60.78 27.92
C LYS A 610 11.61 62.08 27.42
N LYS A 611 10.29 62.20 27.54
CA LYS A 611 9.54 63.41 27.18
C LYS A 611 8.55 63.85 28.25
N SER A 612 8.11 65.08 28.11
CA SER A 612 6.92 65.62 28.78
C SER A 612 5.65 65.17 28.04
N ILE A 613 4.63 64.77 28.79
CA ILE A 613 3.32 64.43 28.21
C ILE A 613 2.54 65.67 27.75
N MET A 614 2.83 66.87 28.28
CA MET A 614 2.07 68.09 27.94
C MET A 614 2.55 68.76 26.66
N ASP A 615 3.86 68.81 26.41
CA ASP A 615 4.48 69.63 25.37
C ASP A 615 5.53 68.87 24.53
N GLU A 616 5.62 67.55 24.68
CA GLU A 616 6.53 66.65 23.94
C GLU A 616 8.03 66.99 24.08
N ARG A 617 8.39 67.95 24.94
CA ARG A 617 9.78 68.37 25.12
C ARG A 617 10.61 67.24 25.74
N LYS A 618 11.85 67.13 25.29
CA LYS A 618 12.85 66.18 25.80
C LYS A 618 13.25 66.52 27.23
N LEU A 619 13.38 65.51 28.09
CA LEU A 619 13.68 65.69 29.52
C LEU A 619 15.02 65.07 29.89
N GLN A 620 15.86 65.84 30.58
CA GLN A 620 17.14 65.41 31.12
C GLN A 620 17.02 65.03 32.61
N GLY A 621 17.85 64.11 33.08
CA GLY A 621 18.03 63.79 34.50
C GLY A 621 17.07 62.73 35.06
N GLY A 622 16.23 62.12 34.22
CA GLY A 622 15.50 60.90 34.58
C GLY A 622 16.43 59.69 34.61
N GLU A 623 16.34 58.90 35.69
CA GLU A 623 17.16 57.72 35.96
C GLU A 623 16.32 56.45 35.84
N PHE A 624 16.91 55.40 35.27
CA PHE A 624 16.26 54.11 35.06
C PHE A 624 17.17 52.94 35.45
N SER A 625 16.57 51.86 35.95
CA SER A 625 17.23 50.56 36.16
C SER A 625 16.69 49.52 35.17
N LEU A 626 17.56 48.59 34.76
CA LEU A 626 17.24 47.43 33.93
C LEU A 626 17.61 46.15 34.70
N ASN A 627 16.63 45.26 34.87
CA ASN A 627 16.79 43.95 35.49
C ASN A 627 16.21 42.87 34.55
N GLU A 628 16.62 41.62 34.71
CA GLU A 628 15.94 40.48 34.05
C GLU A 628 14.69 40.10 34.85
N VAL A 629 13.61 39.70 34.17
CA VAL A 629 12.38 39.26 34.86
C VAL A 629 12.69 38.06 35.76
N GLY A 630 12.35 38.16 37.04
CA GLY A 630 12.62 37.12 38.04
C GLY A 630 13.97 37.24 38.75
N ASP A 631 14.77 38.26 38.40
CA ASP A 631 16.01 38.62 39.09
C ASP A 631 15.91 40.05 39.62
N GLU A 632 16.24 40.24 40.91
CA GLU A 632 16.27 41.56 41.54
C GLU A 632 17.60 42.30 41.29
N GLN A 633 18.61 41.62 40.74
CA GLN A 633 19.90 42.22 40.43
C GLN A 633 19.78 43.25 39.29
N ILE A 634 20.31 44.46 39.55
CA ILE A 634 20.44 45.50 38.54
C ILE A 634 21.56 45.13 37.56
N LEU A 635 21.18 44.96 36.29
CA LEU A 635 22.08 44.63 35.19
C LEU A 635 22.69 45.88 34.56
N ALA A 636 21.88 46.93 34.40
CA ALA A 636 22.30 48.20 33.81
C ALA A 636 21.45 49.38 34.32
N THR A 637 21.98 50.59 34.21
CA THR A 637 21.24 51.83 34.49
C THR A 637 21.34 52.82 33.33
N ALA A 638 20.38 53.72 33.23
CA ALA A 638 20.40 54.80 32.24
C ALA A 638 20.05 56.13 32.90
N VAL A 639 20.75 57.20 32.51
CA VAL A 639 20.42 58.58 32.86
C VAL A 639 20.18 59.36 31.58
N THR A 640 19.05 60.07 31.51
CA THR A 640 18.66 60.82 30.32
C THR A 640 19.45 62.12 30.21
N GLU A 641 20.06 62.35 29.04
CA GLU A 641 20.88 63.54 28.77
C GLU A 641 20.05 64.72 28.22
N GLU A 642 20.68 65.84 27.85
CA GLU A 642 20.00 67.04 27.31
C GLU A 642 19.12 66.73 26.07
N ASN A 643 19.53 65.73 25.28
CA ASN A 643 18.77 65.28 24.12
C ASN A 643 17.54 64.41 24.47
N GLY A 644 17.30 64.16 25.76
CA GLY A 644 16.24 63.34 26.33
C GLY A 644 16.49 61.83 26.26
N ILE A 645 17.65 61.38 25.78
CA ILE A 645 17.94 59.95 25.58
C ILE A 645 18.77 59.44 26.75
N GLY A 646 18.34 58.33 27.35
CA GLY A 646 19.15 57.54 28.29
C GLY A 646 19.54 56.22 27.65
N LYS A 647 20.83 55.88 27.65
CA LYS A 647 21.34 54.58 27.19
C LYS A 647 21.67 53.69 28.39
N PHE A 648 21.29 52.42 28.34
CA PHE A 648 21.55 51.49 29.44
C PHE A 648 23.01 51.03 29.42
N MET A 649 23.72 51.30 30.52
CA MET A 649 25.12 50.93 30.71
C MET A 649 25.31 50.01 31.92
N ASP A 650 26.22 49.05 31.80
CA ASP A 650 26.63 48.17 32.89
C ASP A 650 27.43 48.93 33.98
N LEU A 651 27.78 48.23 35.06
CA LEU A 651 28.59 48.79 36.16
C LEU A 651 29.97 49.30 35.74
N LYS A 652 30.48 48.86 34.59
CA LYS A 652 31.76 49.28 33.99
C LYS A 652 31.58 50.40 32.96
N LYS A 653 30.36 50.95 32.83
CA LYS A 653 29.98 51.99 31.86
C LYS A 653 30.07 51.57 30.38
N ASN A 654 29.90 50.28 30.09
CA ASN A 654 29.74 49.79 28.72
C ASN A 654 28.25 49.66 28.37
N PRO A 655 27.85 49.87 27.10
CA PRO A 655 26.49 49.53 26.66
C PRO A 655 26.13 48.09 27.02
N TYR A 656 24.97 47.90 27.65
CA TYR A 656 24.55 46.56 28.07
C TYR A 656 23.77 45.86 26.93
N PRO A 657 24.25 44.72 26.41
CA PRO A 657 23.55 43.98 25.36
C PRO A 657 22.45 43.10 25.97
N LEU A 658 21.23 43.29 25.49
CA LEU A 658 20.08 42.44 25.77
C LEU A 658 20.17 41.18 24.90
N GLN A 659 19.83 40.04 25.50
CA GLN A 659 19.91 38.72 24.88
C GLN A 659 18.56 38.28 24.31
N LEU A 660 18.61 37.46 23.27
CA LEU A 660 17.44 36.83 22.67
C LEU A 660 16.75 35.86 23.64
N GLY A 661 15.43 35.75 23.55
CA GLY A 661 14.62 34.85 24.38
C GLY A 661 14.48 35.28 25.83
N LYS A 662 14.98 36.47 26.20
CA LYS A 662 14.90 37.02 27.57
C LYS A 662 13.90 38.16 27.67
N ASN A 663 13.37 38.32 28.88
CA ASN A 663 12.47 39.40 29.26
C ASN A 663 13.14 40.29 30.31
N TYR A 664 13.01 41.59 30.14
CA TYR A 664 13.65 42.58 30.99
C TYR A 664 12.61 43.55 31.55
N ILE A 665 12.88 44.02 32.77
CA ILE A 665 12.11 45.04 33.46
C ILE A 665 12.92 46.33 33.47
N VAL A 666 12.34 47.39 32.92
CA VAL A 666 12.87 48.75 33.03
C VAL A 666 12.00 49.57 33.97
N LYS A 667 12.61 50.13 35.01
CA LYS A 667 11.92 50.92 36.03
C LYS A 667 12.52 52.32 36.12
N GLU A 668 11.67 53.35 36.15
CA GLU A 668 12.15 54.69 36.50
C GLU A 668 12.55 54.67 37.99
N THR A 669 13.79 55.02 38.31
CA THR A 669 14.27 55.10 39.70
C THR A 669 14.15 56.52 40.22
N SER A 670 14.38 57.52 39.36
CA SER A 670 14.24 58.94 39.67
C SER A 670 13.64 59.69 38.46
N ALA A 671 12.63 60.52 38.70
CA ALA A 671 12.05 61.35 37.65
C ALA A 671 12.93 62.58 37.36
N PRO A 672 12.90 63.12 36.13
CA PRO A 672 13.46 64.44 35.83
C PRO A 672 12.97 65.53 36.80
N ASP A 673 13.80 66.53 37.07
CA ASP A 673 13.43 67.62 37.99
C ASP A 673 12.15 68.33 37.53
N GLY A 674 11.25 68.57 38.47
CA GLY A 674 9.91 69.13 38.19
C GLY A 674 8.90 68.13 37.59
N PHE A 675 9.17 66.82 37.53
CA PHE A 675 8.24 65.79 37.04
C PHE A 675 7.85 64.75 38.10
N VAL A 676 6.70 64.10 37.88
CA VAL A 676 6.20 62.98 38.69
C VAL A 676 6.80 61.69 38.18
N LYS A 677 7.27 60.85 39.09
CA LYS A 677 7.85 59.53 38.82
C LYS A 677 6.77 58.54 38.39
N LEU A 678 7.05 57.76 37.34
CA LEU A 678 6.23 56.63 36.90
C LEU A 678 6.16 55.56 37.99
N LYS A 679 4.96 55.06 38.30
CA LYS A 679 4.79 53.99 39.30
C LYS A 679 4.90 52.61 38.68
N GLY A 680 4.52 52.47 37.42
CA GLY A 680 4.68 51.24 36.65
C GLY A 680 6.09 51.03 36.12
N GLU A 681 6.27 49.88 35.50
CA GLU A 681 7.49 49.32 34.95
C GLU A 681 7.25 48.95 33.48
N PHE A 682 8.32 48.99 32.68
CA PHE A 682 8.28 48.56 31.29
C PHE A 682 8.80 47.12 31.18
N LEU A 683 7.99 46.23 30.63
CA LEU A 683 8.38 44.88 30.24
C LEU A 683 8.87 44.87 28.79
N VAL A 684 10.17 44.64 28.61
CA VAL A 684 10.82 44.50 27.31
C VAL A 684 11.09 43.03 27.04
N ALA A 685 10.42 42.45 26.05
CA ALA A 685 10.60 41.05 25.67
C ALA A 685 11.24 40.96 24.28
N ILE A 686 12.27 40.12 24.17
CA ILE A 686 12.96 39.83 22.90
C ILE A 686 12.78 38.35 22.58
N SER A 687 12.10 38.03 21.47
CA SER A 687 11.90 36.64 21.07
C SER A 687 13.21 36.00 20.60
N LYS A 688 13.25 34.67 20.46
CA LYS A 688 14.41 33.97 19.86
C LYS A 688 14.60 34.28 18.37
N GLN A 689 13.59 34.86 17.73
CA GLN A 689 13.58 35.33 16.35
C GLN A 689 13.92 36.83 16.25
N GLY A 690 14.24 37.49 17.37
CA GLY A 690 14.63 38.91 17.39
C GLY A 690 13.47 39.90 17.27
N GLU A 691 12.24 39.45 17.51
CA GLU A 691 11.07 40.34 17.65
C GLU A 691 11.10 41.01 19.02
N VAL A 692 10.85 42.32 19.05
CA VAL A 692 10.91 43.13 20.27
C VAL A 692 9.52 43.64 20.61
N THR A 693 9.07 43.41 21.84
CA THR A 693 7.85 44.02 22.38
C THR A 693 8.14 44.78 23.66
N VAL A 694 7.50 45.94 23.83
CA VAL A 694 7.57 46.75 25.05
C VAL A 694 6.15 46.98 25.54
N LYS A 695 5.89 46.63 26.80
CA LYS A 695 4.62 46.87 27.50
C LYS A 695 4.89 47.69 28.74
N TYR A 696 3.95 48.54 29.14
CA TYR A 696 3.97 49.24 30.42
C TYR A 696 2.83 48.73 31.29
N ASP A 697 3.07 48.52 32.58
CA ASP A 697 2.12 47.90 33.51
C ASP A 697 1.40 48.91 34.45
N GLY A 698 1.57 50.21 34.21
CA GLY A 698 0.88 51.28 34.92
C GLY A 698 -0.19 51.98 34.07
N ASP A 699 -1.11 52.67 34.74
CA ASP A 699 -2.19 53.42 34.10
C ASP A 699 -1.79 54.85 33.67
N GLU A 700 -0.53 55.26 33.91
CA GLU A 700 -0.06 56.62 33.65
C GLU A 700 0.31 56.90 32.18
N LEU A 701 0.41 55.85 31.36
CA LEU A 701 0.79 55.94 29.93
C LEU A 701 -0.17 55.13 29.06
N ASP A 702 -0.58 55.69 27.93
CA ASP A 702 -1.35 54.95 26.94
C ASP A 702 -0.43 54.10 26.04
N LYS A 703 -0.98 53.02 25.44
CA LYS A 703 -0.24 52.16 24.49
C LYS A 703 0.36 52.94 23.32
N GLN A 704 -0.23 54.06 22.93
CA GLN A 704 0.25 54.91 21.82
C GLN A 704 1.46 55.77 22.21
N ASP A 705 1.72 55.95 23.51
CA ASP A 705 2.86 56.71 24.00
C ASP A 705 4.17 55.90 23.96
N ILE A 706 4.07 54.58 23.76
CA ILE A 706 5.19 53.64 23.64
C ILE A 706 5.38 53.31 22.16
N SER A 707 6.35 53.95 21.52
CA SER A 707 6.78 53.62 20.16
C SER A 707 8.16 52.99 20.19
N VAL A 708 8.31 51.79 19.61
CA VAL A 708 9.60 51.09 19.49
C VAL A 708 10.21 51.41 18.14
N LYS A 709 11.47 51.88 18.14
CA LYS A 709 12.29 51.98 16.94
C LYS A 709 13.41 50.95 17.00
N LYS A 710 13.49 50.10 15.97
CA LYS A 710 14.62 49.19 15.72
C LYS A 710 15.54 49.84 14.70
N GLY A 711 16.81 50.02 15.05
CA GLY A 711 17.86 50.52 14.15
C GLY A 711 19.00 49.51 14.00
N GLU A 712 19.69 49.54 12.85
CA GLU A 712 20.80 48.62 12.54
C GLU A 712 22.18 49.29 12.56
N GLU A 713 22.25 50.58 12.92
CA GLU A 713 23.50 51.33 13.00
C GLU A 713 24.35 50.90 14.20
N GLY A 714 25.60 50.51 13.95
CA GLY A 714 26.59 50.16 14.99
C GLY A 714 26.87 48.66 15.09
N LYS A 715 27.49 48.24 16.22
CA LYS A 715 27.87 46.84 16.47
C LYS A 715 26.67 45.95 16.89
N ASN A 716 25.63 46.55 17.47
CA ASN A 716 24.45 45.90 18.03
C ASN A 716 23.17 46.55 17.48
N SER A 717 22.09 45.77 17.39
CA SER A 717 20.75 46.26 17.06
C SER A 717 20.28 47.26 18.11
N GLN A 718 19.68 48.39 17.72
CA GLN A 718 19.26 49.43 18.65
C GLN A 718 17.75 49.35 18.91
N ILE A 719 17.35 49.31 20.17
CA ILE A 719 15.96 49.47 20.63
C ILE A 719 15.85 50.85 21.27
N GLN A 720 14.87 51.63 20.83
CA GLN A 720 14.47 52.83 21.55
C GLN A 720 12.96 52.83 21.76
N PHE A 721 12.52 53.08 23.00
CA PHE A 721 11.13 53.42 23.27
C PHE A 721 10.98 54.76 24.01
N THR A 722 9.82 55.38 23.85
CA THR A 722 9.51 56.67 24.48
C THR A 722 8.80 56.47 25.81
N ALA A 723 9.19 57.23 26.84
CA ALA A 723 8.51 57.28 28.13
C ALA A 723 8.20 58.73 28.51
N LYS A 724 6.93 59.04 28.80
CA LYS A 724 6.47 60.40 29.10
C LYS A 724 6.21 60.57 30.59
N ASN A 725 6.54 61.73 31.18
CA ASN A 725 6.16 62.03 32.58
C ASN A 725 5.22 63.22 32.61
N ASN A 726 4.31 63.18 33.59
CA ASN A 726 3.51 64.33 33.99
C ASN A 726 4.41 65.34 34.73
N PRO A 727 4.34 66.64 34.41
CA PRO A 727 4.97 67.66 35.25
C PRO A 727 4.36 67.60 36.66
N ARG A 728 5.16 67.89 37.68
CA ARG A 728 4.63 68.14 39.02
C ARG A 728 3.70 69.33 38.89
N THR A 729 2.42 69.13 39.16
CA THR A 729 1.51 70.24 39.41
C THR A 729 2.16 71.11 40.48
N PRO A 730 2.32 72.43 40.27
CA PRO A 730 2.62 73.32 41.39
C PRO A 730 1.58 73.00 42.46
N LEU A 731 2.02 72.82 43.71
CA LEU A 731 1.08 72.87 44.84
C LEU A 731 0.18 74.09 44.59
N PRO A 732 -1.15 73.97 44.73
CA PRO A 732 -1.97 75.16 44.67
C PRO A 732 -1.35 76.14 45.65
N LYS A 733 -1.04 77.36 45.21
CA LYS A 733 -0.79 78.43 46.17
C LYS A 733 -1.99 78.40 47.12
N THR A 734 -1.78 78.04 48.38
CA THR A 734 -2.77 78.29 49.43
C THR A 734 -2.88 79.81 49.52
N GLY A 735 -3.90 80.34 48.84
CA GLY A 735 -4.08 81.76 48.57
C GLY A 735 -4.85 82.02 47.27
N GLY A 736 -5.73 81.11 46.83
CA GLY A 736 -6.58 81.29 45.66
C GLY A 736 -8.03 81.64 46.05
N VAL A 737 -8.46 82.85 45.67
CA VAL A 737 -9.79 83.43 45.31
C VAL A 737 -11.12 82.94 45.96
N GLY A 738 -11.16 81.84 46.70
CA GLY A 738 -12.35 81.36 47.42
C GLY A 738 -12.73 82.21 48.63
N GLU A 739 -11.76 82.78 49.35
CA GLU A 739 -12.04 83.74 50.43
C GLU A 739 -12.52 85.10 49.88
N ALA A 740 -12.07 85.53 48.69
CA ALA A 740 -12.55 86.76 48.07
C ALA A 740 -14.02 86.64 47.65
N LEU A 741 -14.48 85.46 47.20
CA LEU A 741 -15.87 85.22 46.84
C LEU A 741 -16.79 85.16 48.08
N LEU A 742 -16.31 84.59 49.20
CA LEU A 742 -17.05 84.55 50.47
C LEU A 742 -17.08 85.91 51.17
N ILE A 743 -16.00 86.70 51.10
CA ILE A 743 -15.94 88.07 51.64
C ILE A 743 -16.80 89.02 50.79
N THR A 744 -16.83 88.86 49.46
CA THR A 744 -17.70 89.67 48.57
C THR A 744 -19.17 89.28 48.70
N LEU A 745 -19.52 87.99 48.83
CA LEU A 745 -20.89 87.55 49.13
C LEU A 745 -21.33 88.03 50.53
N GLY A 746 -20.43 88.03 51.52
CA GLY A 746 -20.69 88.59 52.86
C GLY A 746 -20.90 90.11 52.86
N LEU A 747 -20.11 90.87 52.09
CA LEU A 747 -20.25 92.33 51.94
C LEU A 747 -21.50 92.71 51.13
N VAL A 748 -21.85 91.95 50.09
CA VAL A 748 -23.09 92.14 49.33
C VAL A 748 -24.31 91.79 50.19
N GLY A 749 -24.24 90.75 51.03
CA GLY A 749 -25.27 90.44 52.01
C GLY A 749 -25.46 91.54 53.07
N LEU A 750 -24.37 92.14 53.56
CA LEU A 750 -24.40 93.30 54.47
C LEU A 750 -24.94 94.56 53.80
N LEU A 751 -24.59 94.82 52.53
CA LEU A 751 -25.07 95.96 51.76
C LEU A 751 -26.53 95.82 51.33
N VAL A 752 -27.00 94.61 50.99
CA VAL A 752 -28.41 94.32 50.71
C VAL A 752 -29.22 94.37 52.01
N GLY A 753 -28.67 93.91 53.14
CA GLY A 753 -29.28 94.05 54.46
C GLY A 753 -29.40 95.51 54.91
N LEU A 754 -28.36 96.34 54.70
CA LEU A 754 -28.38 97.77 54.97
C LEU A 754 -29.26 98.55 53.99
N TRP A 755 -29.28 98.17 52.70
CA TRP A 755 -30.19 98.75 51.70
C TRP A 755 -31.64 98.38 51.97
N TYR A 756 -31.95 97.14 52.36
CA TYR A 756 -33.30 96.74 52.78
C TYR A 756 -33.73 97.42 54.09
N HIS A 757 -32.81 97.58 55.06
CA HIS A 757 -33.08 98.28 56.32
C HIS A 757 -33.24 99.81 56.15
N PHE A 758 -32.58 100.44 55.16
CA PHE A 758 -32.70 101.88 54.88
C PHE A 758 -33.74 102.23 53.78
N SER A 759 -34.03 101.31 52.85
CA SER A 759 -35.05 101.47 51.80
C SER A 759 -36.48 101.28 52.33
N LEU A 760 -36.66 100.68 53.51
CA LEU A 760 -37.95 100.67 54.24
C LEU A 760 -38.15 101.90 55.14
N ARG A 761 -37.25 102.89 55.11
CA ARG A 761 -37.33 104.05 56.01
C ARG A 761 -37.37 105.42 55.34
N ASN A 762 -37.38 105.52 54.01
CA ASN A 762 -37.42 106.81 53.29
C ASN A 762 -38.13 106.74 51.92
N GLU A 763 -39.30 106.11 51.85
CA GLU A 763 -40.45 106.82 51.27
C GLU A 763 -41.07 107.56 52.47
N GLU A 764 -40.87 108.87 52.59
CA GLU A 764 -41.92 109.84 52.24
C GLU A 764 -43.30 109.35 52.71
N GLY A 765 -43.90 109.88 53.76
CA GLY A 765 -43.97 111.29 54.12
C GLY A 765 -45.45 111.64 54.35
N LEU A 766 -45.67 112.75 55.06
CA LEU A 766 -46.92 113.54 55.09
C LEU A 766 -48.04 113.07 56.06
N SER A 767 -47.84 113.25 57.37
CA SER A 767 -48.42 114.36 58.17
C SER A 767 -47.87 114.35 59.59
#